data_AF-A0A6L3NEX9-F1
#
_entry.id   AF-A0A6L3NEX9-F1
#
_cell.length_a   1.000
_cell.length_b   1.000
_cell.length_c   1.000
_cell.angle_alpha   90.00
_cell.angle_beta   90.00
_cell.angle_gamma   90.00
#
_symmetry.space_group_name_H-M   'P 1'
#
loop_
_entity.id
_entity.type
_entity.pdbx_description
1 polymer ?
#
loop_
_entity_poly.entity_id
_entity_poly.type
_entity_poly.pdbx_seq_one_letter_code
_entity_poly.pdbx_strand_id
1 'polypeptide(L)'
;MHLLRTTPGGFVDDTQGVVRIDQQPADIVILSSADTTLSLLASVVPKLPAGFPSVRLANVTFLRQPASVDFYVDDVLRHAKTVVIDHLGGEAYWPYGIEQAVSLASKRRQQLAMFSGDLQEDPNLVAKSTVAPDLCRLWWRYLREGGMHNAEALLRSIAFHTLGFGDEPEPPRPLPAAALYHPVRDPASIDDWRSRWTPGAPVVAILFYRAHWQAANTAVFDALADALVREGLNPLPIAVTSLKDAVSREVITQLCDTHRVALVLNTTAFAAGAIDSPEPDVLAGDAPVLQVILSGGNRDAWVADNQGLHARDIAMHIALPEVDGRIVTRAVSFKGLAYRCPHTEVDVVRYQPDAERIAFVAALARGWCRLRTLDNADKRIALILANYPQSEGRIGNGVGLDTPASALRVLAALRDAGYAVADLPADGDALIARLTEGVTNDPAVRALRPAFQSFALADYVARFAQLPAAVRDALNARWGPPEADPTLRQERFTIAGWRAGNVFVGIQPSRSRGENDYASYHDAELVPPHAYLAFYFWLRDAFGIDAVIHLGKHGNLEWLPGKSVALSDACWPDLTLGPLPHLYPFIVNDPGEGSQAKRRAQAVIVDHLMPPLTRAENYGPLQDLERQVDEYYEALMVDARRAKLLRKTILATIAEHRLHDELSVSPPRDAGDEDALLTRVDAWLCELKEAQIRDGLHVFGVSPTDRQRRDTLLALARFPVGDGKGERAGLIGALAGDLALGDDFDPLAADWAAPWTGPRPAVLQALDASPWRHAGDTRERLERLAQHWLDGLCAAASGAPGADAGPTPPGDWP
;
A
#
# COMPACT_ATOMS: atom_id res chain seq x y z
N MET A 1 17.83 -43.33 6.43
CA MET A 1 17.16 -42.74 5.27
C MET A 1 15.70 -42.52 5.67
N HIS A 2 15.27 -41.28 5.89
CA HIS A 2 13.89 -40.98 6.29
C HIS A 2 13.03 -40.85 5.03
N LEU A 3 12.01 -41.70 4.91
CA LEU A 3 10.96 -41.59 3.88
C LEU A 3 10.01 -40.48 4.30
N LEU A 4 9.89 -39.44 3.48
CA LEU A 4 8.98 -38.33 3.73
C LEU A 4 7.67 -38.55 2.96
N ARG A 5 6.53 -38.29 3.60
CA ARG A 5 5.22 -38.22 2.95
C ARG A 5 5.08 -36.88 2.23
N THR A 6 4.43 -36.87 1.07
CA THR A 6 4.13 -35.65 0.32
C THR A 6 3.27 -34.71 1.17
N THR A 7 3.67 -33.43 1.27
CA THR A 7 2.86 -32.39 1.92
C THR A 7 2.23 -31.52 0.84
N PRO A 8 0.91 -31.58 0.63
CA PRO A 8 0.27 -30.84 -0.46
C PRO A 8 0.32 -29.32 -0.25
N GLY A 9 0.70 -28.58 -1.29
CA GLY A 9 0.77 -27.12 -1.25
C GLY A 9 1.98 -26.54 -0.50
N GLY A 10 2.92 -27.39 -0.04
CA GLY A 10 4.18 -26.97 0.55
C GLY A 10 5.33 -26.91 -0.46
N PHE A 11 6.35 -26.09 -0.18
CA PHE A 11 7.62 -26.12 -0.90
C PHE A 11 8.46 -27.29 -0.39
N VAL A 12 8.91 -28.18 -1.27
CA VAL A 12 9.86 -29.25 -0.92
C VAL A 12 11.26 -28.70 -1.14
N ASP A 13 12.01 -28.51 -0.05
CA ASP A 13 13.42 -28.12 -0.10
C ASP A 13 14.28 -29.28 -0.63
N ASP A 14 15.33 -28.96 -1.39
CA ASP A 14 16.24 -29.93 -2.02
C ASP A 14 16.95 -30.83 -0.99
N THR A 15 16.96 -30.42 0.28
CA THR A 15 17.55 -31.15 1.40
C THR A 15 16.63 -32.24 1.99
N GLN A 16 15.36 -32.30 1.59
CA GLN A 16 14.34 -33.16 2.20
C GLN A 16 14.22 -34.54 1.54
N GLY A 17 15.18 -35.44 1.81
CA GLY A 17 14.99 -36.91 1.80
C GLY A 17 14.46 -37.58 0.52
N VAL A 18 14.33 -38.92 0.54
CA VAL A 18 13.72 -39.67 -0.58
C VAL A 18 12.21 -39.63 -0.43
N VAL A 19 11.54 -39.13 -1.46
CA VAL A 19 10.08 -39.11 -1.57
C VAL A 19 9.63 -40.30 -2.40
N ARG A 20 8.72 -41.12 -1.86
CA ARG A 20 8.05 -42.20 -2.59
C ARG A 20 6.59 -41.83 -2.80
N ILE A 21 6.19 -41.65 -4.05
CA ILE A 21 4.80 -41.33 -4.40
C ILE A 21 3.98 -42.62 -4.33
N ASP A 22 2.97 -42.66 -3.47
CA ASP A 22 2.07 -43.80 -3.36
C ASP A 22 0.98 -43.71 -4.44
N GLN A 23 1.22 -44.41 -5.55
CA GLN A 23 0.29 -44.53 -6.68
C GLN A 23 0.28 -45.96 -7.24
N GLN A 24 -0.88 -46.41 -7.67
CA GLN A 24 -1.04 -47.66 -8.40
C GLN A 24 -0.67 -47.50 -9.88
N PRO A 25 -0.26 -48.58 -10.56
CA PRO A 25 -0.05 -48.61 -12.01
C PRO A 25 -1.26 -48.12 -12.82
N ALA A 26 -1.00 -47.51 -13.98
CA ALA A 26 -2.05 -47.08 -14.91
C ALA A 26 -1.59 -47.12 -16.37
N ASP A 27 -2.55 -47.12 -17.31
CA ASP A 27 -2.30 -47.15 -18.76
C ASP A 27 -1.66 -45.85 -19.26
N ILE A 28 -2.10 -44.71 -18.74
CA ILE A 28 -1.64 -43.36 -19.08
C ILE A 28 -1.02 -42.72 -17.83
N VAL A 29 0.21 -42.23 -17.95
CA VAL A 29 0.86 -41.43 -16.89
C VAL A 29 1.26 -40.07 -17.44
N ILE A 30 0.83 -38.99 -16.78
CA ILE A 30 1.23 -37.63 -17.13
C ILE A 30 2.02 -37.04 -15.98
N LEU A 31 3.22 -36.57 -16.29
CA LEU A 31 4.13 -35.91 -15.38
C LEU A 31 4.20 -34.43 -15.74
N SER A 32 3.97 -33.55 -14.78
CA SER A 32 4.12 -32.10 -14.98
C SER A 32 4.80 -31.46 -13.78
N SER A 33 5.48 -30.34 -13.98
CA SER A 33 5.98 -29.50 -12.88
C SER A 33 4.92 -28.54 -12.32
N ALA A 34 3.81 -28.36 -13.04
CA ALA A 34 2.78 -27.39 -12.72
C ALA A 34 1.57 -28.04 -12.03
N ASP A 35 1.36 -27.74 -10.75
CA ASP A 35 0.18 -28.21 -10.01
C ASP A 35 -1.14 -27.73 -10.63
N THR A 36 -1.12 -26.60 -11.33
CA THR A 36 -2.27 -26.08 -12.08
C THR A 36 -2.67 -27.01 -13.23
N THR A 37 -1.69 -27.54 -13.97
CA THR A 37 -1.92 -28.52 -15.05
C THR A 37 -2.48 -29.82 -14.48
N LEU A 38 -1.87 -30.33 -13.42
CA LEU A 38 -2.32 -31.57 -12.76
C LEU A 38 -3.74 -31.41 -12.19
N SER A 39 -4.03 -30.26 -11.58
CA SER A 39 -5.35 -29.94 -11.03
C SER A 39 -6.43 -29.82 -12.10
N LEU A 40 -6.09 -29.26 -13.26
CA LEU A 40 -6.97 -29.17 -14.43
C LEU A 40 -7.30 -30.57 -14.95
N LEU A 41 -6.28 -31.40 -15.22
CA LEU A 41 -6.47 -32.76 -15.74
C LEU A 41 -7.27 -33.62 -14.75
N ALA A 42 -6.94 -33.55 -13.45
CA ALA A 42 -7.68 -34.26 -12.40
C ALA A 42 -9.16 -33.85 -12.31
N SER A 43 -9.53 -32.64 -12.73
CA SER A 43 -10.91 -32.16 -12.73
C SER A 43 -11.76 -32.75 -13.86
N VAL A 44 -11.10 -33.21 -14.94
CA VAL A 44 -11.75 -33.69 -16.15
C VAL A 44 -11.85 -35.21 -16.19
N VAL A 45 -10.88 -35.94 -15.61
CA VAL A 45 -10.90 -37.41 -15.59
C VAL A 45 -12.23 -38.03 -15.11
N PRO A 46 -12.91 -37.51 -14.08
CA PRO A 46 -14.21 -38.06 -13.66
C PRO A 46 -15.34 -37.90 -14.69
N LYS A 47 -15.19 -37.02 -15.68
CA LYS A 47 -16.17 -36.74 -16.74
C LYS A 47 -15.96 -37.60 -17.99
N LEU A 48 -14.86 -38.35 -18.06
CA LEU A 48 -14.54 -39.22 -19.19
C LEU A 48 -15.49 -40.42 -19.25
N PRO A 49 -15.70 -41.02 -20.44
CA PRO A 49 -16.65 -42.11 -20.63
C PRO A 49 -16.29 -43.34 -19.78
N ALA A 50 -17.29 -44.16 -19.46
CA ALA A 50 -17.07 -45.41 -18.75
C ALA A 50 -16.10 -46.33 -19.51
N GLY A 51 -15.19 -46.98 -18.78
CA GLY A 51 -14.16 -47.83 -19.39
C GLY A 51 -12.96 -47.08 -19.96
N PHE A 52 -12.86 -45.76 -19.74
CA PHE A 52 -11.68 -44.99 -20.13
C PHE A 52 -10.39 -45.57 -19.52
N PRO A 53 -9.27 -45.61 -20.27
CA PRO A 53 -7.98 -46.09 -19.76
C PRO A 53 -7.57 -45.42 -18.45
N SER A 54 -6.93 -46.18 -17.57
CA SER A 54 -6.52 -45.66 -16.27
C SER A 54 -5.48 -44.53 -16.43
N VAL A 55 -5.62 -43.45 -15.64
CA VAL A 55 -4.76 -42.26 -15.70
C VAL A 55 -4.06 -42.05 -14.36
N ARG A 56 -2.76 -41.73 -14.36
CA ARG A 56 -2.04 -41.21 -13.18
C ARG A 56 -1.40 -39.88 -13.50
N LEU A 57 -1.46 -38.98 -12.53
CA LEU A 57 -0.90 -37.65 -12.60
C LEU A 57 0.10 -37.48 -11.47
N ALA A 58 1.32 -37.04 -11.76
CA ALA A 58 2.31 -36.81 -10.71
C ALA A 58 3.13 -35.55 -10.98
N ASN A 59 3.51 -34.87 -9.89
CA ASN A 59 4.38 -33.71 -9.97
C ASN A 59 5.85 -34.16 -10.04
N VAL A 60 6.58 -33.75 -11.09
CA VAL A 60 8.00 -34.09 -11.27
C VAL A 60 8.89 -33.56 -10.14
N THR A 61 8.43 -32.55 -9.40
CA THR A 61 9.17 -31.99 -8.26
C THR A 61 9.34 -33.00 -7.11
N PHE A 62 8.45 -33.98 -6.99
CA PHE A 62 8.60 -35.09 -6.04
C PHE A 62 9.56 -36.19 -6.53
N LEU A 63 10.00 -36.10 -7.79
CA LEU A 63 10.87 -37.07 -8.45
C LEU A 63 12.28 -36.50 -8.71
N ARG A 64 12.79 -35.61 -7.85
CA ARG A 64 14.12 -34.99 -8.04
C ARG A 64 15.28 -35.95 -7.78
N GLN A 65 15.19 -36.74 -6.72
CA GLN A 65 16.27 -37.64 -6.33
C GLN A 65 16.26 -38.91 -7.20
N PRO A 66 17.42 -39.44 -7.63
CA PRO A 66 17.50 -40.66 -8.41
C PRO A 66 16.71 -41.83 -7.80
N ALA A 67 16.82 -42.03 -6.49
CA ALA A 67 16.05 -43.06 -5.79
C ALA A 67 14.53 -42.88 -5.90
N SER A 68 14.02 -41.64 -5.81
CA SER A 68 12.59 -41.35 -6.03
C SER A 68 12.15 -41.67 -7.46
N VAL A 69 12.99 -41.34 -8.45
CA VAL A 69 12.76 -41.66 -9.85
C VAL A 69 12.70 -43.17 -10.03
N ASP A 70 13.67 -43.91 -9.51
CA ASP A 70 13.76 -45.37 -9.63
C ASP A 70 12.53 -46.05 -9.03
N PHE A 71 12.14 -45.66 -7.80
CA PHE A 71 10.92 -46.19 -7.18
C PHE A 71 9.69 -45.93 -8.04
N TYR A 72 9.53 -44.73 -8.60
CA TYR A 72 8.36 -44.42 -9.42
C TYR A 72 8.41 -45.09 -10.80
N VAL A 73 9.60 -45.30 -11.35
CA VAL A 73 9.80 -46.09 -12.58
C VAL A 73 9.36 -47.53 -12.36
N ASP A 74 9.78 -48.13 -11.24
CA ASP A 74 9.47 -49.51 -10.91
C ASP A 74 8.02 -49.71 -10.45
N ASP A 75 7.47 -48.81 -9.64
CA ASP A 75 6.13 -48.95 -9.10
C ASP A 75 5.04 -48.58 -10.14
N VAL A 76 5.31 -47.59 -11.02
CA VAL A 76 4.28 -47.00 -11.89
C VAL A 76 4.68 -46.98 -13.37
N LEU A 77 5.76 -46.28 -13.76
CA LEU A 77 6.02 -45.98 -15.18
C LEU A 77 6.27 -47.22 -16.03
N ARG A 78 6.88 -48.28 -15.49
CA ARG A 78 7.14 -49.53 -16.22
C ARG A 78 5.87 -50.24 -16.71
N HIS A 79 4.73 -49.94 -16.09
CA HIS A 79 3.43 -50.53 -16.39
C HIS A 79 2.60 -49.68 -17.35
N ALA A 80 2.97 -48.42 -17.54
CA ALA A 80 2.28 -47.50 -18.44
C ALA A 80 2.40 -47.94 -19.91
N LYS A 81 1.38 -47.65 -20.70
CA LYS A 81 1.42 -47.77 -22.17
C LYS A 81 1.79 -46.43 -22.80
N THR A 82 1.37 -45.33 -22.17
CA THR A 82 1.69 -43.98 -22.59
C THR A 82 2.17 -43.13 -21.43
N VAL A 83 3.28 -42.42 -21.64
CA VAL A 83 3.86 -41.47 -20.71
C VAL A 83 3.97 -40.11 -21.38
N VAL A 84 3.42 -39.07 -20.75
CA VAL A 84 3.52 -37.68 -21.19
C VAL A 84 4.29 -36.89 -20.15
N ILE A 85 5.29 -36.11 -20.57
CA ILE A 85 6.12 -35.30 -19.68
C ILE A 85 6.07 -33.83 -20.14
N ASP A 86 5.38 -33.02 -19.34
CA ASP A 86 5.25 -31.56 -19.46
C ASP A 86 6.32 -30.90 -18.55
N HIS A 87 7.50 -30.62 -19.10
CA HIS A 87 8.68 -30.27 -18.31
C HIS A 87 9.11 -28.80 -18.47
N LEU A 88 9.28 -28.09 -17.35
CA LEU A 88 9.76 -26.70 -17.34
C LEU A 88 11.28 -26.68 -17.13
N GLY A 89 12.01 -25.86 -17.91
CA GLY A 89 13.46 -25.67 -17.80
C GLY A 89 14.31 -26.50 -18.77
N GLY A 90 13.69 -27.40 -19.54
CA GLY A 90 14.40 -28.28 -20.48
C GLY A 90 15.21 -29.38 -19.78
N GLU A 91 15.97 -30.17 -20.54
CA GLU A 91 16.61 -31.39 -20.04
C GLU A 91 17.49 -31.22 -18.78
N ALA A 92 18.20 -30.09 -18.67
CA ALA A 92 19.16 -29.86 -17.61
C ALA A 92 18.55 -29.85 -16.20
N TYR A 93 17.24 -29.61 -16.08
CA TYR A 93 16.55 -29.52 -14.79
C TYR A 93 16.07 -30.87 -14.25
N TRP A 94 15.99 -31.91 -15.09
CA TRP A 94 15.64 -33.27 -14.66
C TRP A 94 16.32 -34.36 -15.52
N PRO A 95 17.67 -34.36 -15.60
CA PRO A 95 18.39 -35.17 -16.58
C PRO A 95 18.23 -36.67 -16.34
N TYR A 96 18.33 -37.11 -15.08
CA TYR A 96 18.21 -38.53 -14.73
C TYR A 96 16.82 -39.09 -15.02
N GLY A 97 15.76 -38.35 -14.70
CA GLY A 97 14.39 -38.78 -14.99
C GLY A 97 14.09 -38.89 -16.47
N ILE A 98 14.60 -37.94 -17.27
CA ILE A 98 14.49 -37.98 -18.74
C ILE A 98 15.26 -39.18 -19.31
N GLU A 99 16.48 -39.43 -18.85
CA GLU A 99 17.26 -40.60 -19.26
C GLU A 99 16.52 -41.92 -18.98
N GLN A 100 15.98 -42.07 -17.77
CA GLN A 100 15.21 -43.26 -17.40
C GLN A 100 13.93 -43.40 -18.23
N ALA A 101 13.19 -42.31 -18.48
CA ALA A 101 11.98 -42.34 -19.30
C ALA A 101 12.27 -42.78 -20.74
N VAL A 102 13.33 -42.23 -21.37
CA VAL A 102 13.75 -42.60 -22.74
C VAL A 102 14.21 -44.05 -22.80
N SER A 103 15.05 -44.48 -21.84
CA SER A 103 15.54 -45.86 -21.73
C SER A 103 14.40 -46.86 -21.58
N LEU A 104 13.43 -46.55 -20.72
CA LEU A 104 12.25 -47.36 -20.47
C LEU A 104 11.35 -47.46 -21.72
N ALA A 105 11.07 -46.31 -22.35
CA ALA A 105 10.23 -46.26 -23.55
C ALA A 105 10.81 -47.08 -24.70
N SER A 106 12.13 -47.02 -24.91
CA SER A 106 12.83 -47.84 -25.91
C SER A 106 12.74 -49.34 -25.60
N LYS A 107 13.05 -49.74 -24.35
CA LYS A 107 13.03 -51.15 -23.93
C LYS A 107 11.64 -51.79 -23.97
N ARG A 108 10.59 -51.03 -23.67
CA ARG A 108 9.21 -51.53 -23.55
C ARG A 108 8.30 -51.12 -24.70
N ARG A 109 8.81 -50.36 -25.68
CA ARG A 109 8.03 -49.78 -26.79
C ARG A 109 6.82 -48.95 -26.31
N GLN A 110 7.00 -48.21 -25.22
CA GLN A 110 5.98 -47.30 -24.71
C GLN A 110 5.88 -46.06 -25.60
N GLN A 111 4.68 -45.48 -25.66
CA GLN A 111 4.48 -44.17 -26.27
C GLN A 111 4.93 -43.11 -25.27
N LEU A 112 5.99 -42.36 -25.61
CA LEU A 112 6.56 -41.30 -24.79
C LEU A 112 6.44 -39.99 -25.57
N ALA A 113 5.75 -39.02 -24.98
CA ALA A 113 5.73 -37.64 -25.48
C ALA A 113 6.34 -36.71 -24.43
N MET A 114 7.26 -35.87 -24.86
CA MET A 114 7.91 -34.87 -24.03
C MET A 114 7.90 -33.52 -24.73
N PHE A 115 7.53 -32.49 -23.99
CA PHE A 115 7.49 -31.13 -24.49
C PHE A 115 7.65 -30.12 -23.36
N SER A 116 7.90 -28.88 -23.75
CA SER A 116 8.15 -27.77 -22.84
C SER A 116 6.90 -27.40 -22.05
N GLY A 117 7.08 -27.18 -20.75
CA GLY A 117 6.10 -26.55 -19.87
C GLY A 117 6.01 -25.03 -20.04
N ASP A 118 6.74 -24.43 -20.98
CA ASP A 118 6.71 -23.02 -21.37
C ASP A 118 5.86 -22.80 -22.63
N LEU A 119 5.55 -21.54 -22.95
CA LEU A 119 4.88 -21.11 -24.18
C LEU A 119 5.75 -21.27 -25.45
N GLN A 120 7.02 -21.65 -25.29
CA GLN A 120 7.92 -21.98 -26.39
C GLN A 120 8.14 -23.49 -26.48
N GLU A 121 8.13 -24.03 -27.69
CA GLU A 121 8.49 -25.42 -27.96
C GLU A 121 9.97 -25.68 -27.59
N ASP A 122 10.26 -26.86 -27.07
CA ASP A 122 11.63 -27.34 -26.87
C ASP A 122 11.91 -28.50 -27.84
N PRO A 123 12.61 -28.24 -28.96
CA PRO A 123 12.93 -29.26 -29.95
C PRO A 123 13.75 -30.43 -29.39
N ASN A 124 14.54 -30.22 -28.32
CA ASN A 124 15.37 -31.28 -27.73
C ASN A 124 14.52 -32.29 -26.95
N LEU A 125 13.49 -31.82 -26.25
CA LEU A 125 12.53 -32.70 -25.59
C LEU A 125 11.70 -33.46 -26.61
N VAL A 126 11.22 -32.75 -27.66
CA VAL A 126 10.43 -33.37 -28.73
C VAL A 126 11.24 -34.44 -29.47
N ALA A 127 12.52 -34.19 -29.76
CA ALA A 127 13.40 -35.15 -30.45
C ALA A 127 13.64 -36.46 -29.68
N LYS A 128 13.41 -36.49 -28.36
CA LYS A 128 13.54 -37.67 -27.51
C LYS A 128 12.22 -38.41 -27.28
N SER A 129 11.12 -37.88 -27.80
CA SER A 129 9.82 -38.54 -27.78
C SER A 129 9.81 -39.74 -28.72
N THR A 130 9.06 -40.79 -28.38
CA THR A 130 8.76 -41.90 -29.31
C THR A 130 7.49 -41.64 -30.12
N VAL A 131 6.65 -40.71 -29.65
CA VAL A 131 5.49 -40.17 -30.36
C VAL A 131 5.94 -39.21 -31.47
N ALA A 132 5.19 -39.16 -32.58
CA ALA A 132 5.51 -38.29 -33.71
C ALA A 132 5.52 -36.79 -33.31
N PRO A 133 6.46 -35.97 -33.83
CA PRO A 133 6.60 -34.57 -33.44
C PRO A 133 5.32 -33.74 -33.53
N ASP A 134 4.51 -33.93 -34.57
CA ASP A 134 3.27 -33.17 -34.74
C ASP A 134 2.20 -33.53 -33.71
N LEU A 135 2.18 -34.79 -33.25
CA LEU A 135 1.30 -35.22 -32.17
C LEU A 135 1.78 -34.70 -30.81
N CYS A 136 3.11 -34.67 -30.57
CA CYS A 136 3.67 -33.97 -29.41
C CYS A 136 3.26 -32.48 -29.39
N ARG A 137 3.33 -31.82 -30.55
CA ARG A 137 2.92 -30.42 -30.71
C ARG A 137 1.43 -30.20 -30.44
N LEU A 138 0.58 -31.12 -30.90
CA LEU A 138 -0.85 -31.10 -30.63
C LEU A 138 -1.15 -31.21 -29.13
N TRP A 139 -0.54 -32.18 -28.44
CA TRP A 139 -0.70 -32.36 -27.00
C TRP A 139 -0.14 -31.20 -26.18
N TRP A 140 1.00 -30.66 -26.60
CA TRP A 140 1.55 -29.44 -26.04
C TRP A 140 0.56 -28.28 -26.16
N ARG A 141 -0.04 -28.07 -27.34
CA ARG A 141 -1.05 -27.01 -27.55
C ARG A 141 -2.28 -27.18 -26.65
N TYR A 142 -2.82 -28.39 -26.48
CA TYR A 142 -3.94 -28.59 -25.54
C TYR A 142 -3.59 -28.11 -24.12
N LEU A 143 -2.38 -28.40 -23.64
CA LEU A 143 -1.94 -27.98 -22.31
C LEU A 143 -1.64 -26.47 -22.22
N ARG A 144 -1.09 -25.87 -23.27
CA ARG A 144 -0.77 -24.42 -23.29
C ARG A 144 -2.00 -23.54 -23.44
N GLU A 145 -2.96 -23.96 -24.27
CA GLU A 145 -4.24 -23.25 -24.39
C GLU A 145 -5.07 -23.43 -23.12
N GLY A 146 -4.99 -24.61 -22.49
CA GLY A 146 -5.60 -24.90 -21.20
C GLY A 146 -7.13 -24.88 -21.23
N GLY A 147 -7.76 -24.93 -20.06
CA GLY A 147 -9.21 -24.99 -19.92
C GLY A 147 -9.76 -26.42 -19.98
N MET A 148 -10.96 -26.62 -19.43
CA MET A 148 -11.53 -27.96 -19.27
C MET A 148 -11.72 -28.70 -20.60
N HIS A 149 -12.14 -27.99 -21.65
CA HIS A 149 -12.32 -28.56 -22.99
C HIS A 149 -11.01 -29.14 -23.56
N ASN A 150 -9.94 -28.34 -23.54
CA ASN A 150 -8.64 -28.77 -24.08
C ASN A 150 -8.01 -29.88 -23.23
N ALA A 151 -8.22 -29.87 -21.90
CA ALA A 151 -7.77 -30.94 -21.03
C ALA A 151 -8.51 -32.27 -21.30
N GLU A 152 -9.81 -32.22 -21.59
CA GLU A 152 -10.58 -33.40 -22.02
C GLU A 152 -10.09 -33.91 -23.38
N ALA A 153 -9.95 -33.00 -24.33
CA ALA A 153 -9.45 -33.30 -25.67
C ALA A 153 -8.04 -33.89 -25.63
N LEU A 154 -7.15 -33.42 -24.75
CA LEU A 154 -5.83 -34.03 -24.55
C LEU A 154 -5.94 -35.50 -24.14
N LEU A 155 -6.70 -35.80 -23.08
CA LEU A 155 -6.81 -37.15 -22.56
C LEU A 155 -7.44 -38.09 -23.61
N ARG A 156 -8.48 -37.62 -24.31
CA ARG A 156 -9.09 -38.36 -25.43
C ARG A 156 -8.11 -38.55 -26.59
N SER A 157 -7.29 -37.55 -26.92
CA SER A 157 -6.30 -37.62 -28.00
C SER A 157 -5.22 -38.65 -27.68
N ILE A 158 -4.74 -38.66 -26.43
CA ILE A 158 -3.82 -39.69 -25.94
C ILE A 158 -4.45 -41.07 -26.11
N ALA A 159 -5.64 -41.29 -25.55
CA ALA A 159 -6.32 -42.58 -25.61
C ALA A 159 -6.61 -43.05 -27.06
N PHE A 160 -7.00 -42.14 -27.95
CA PHE A 160 -7.25 -42.44 -29.36
C PHE A 160 -5.97 -42.86 -30.10
N HIS A 161 -4.92 -42.03 -30.07
CA HIS A 161 -3.72 -42.26 -30.87
C HIS A 161 -2.80 -43.35 -30.31
N THR A 162 -2.80 -43.59 -28.99
CA THR A 162 -1.87 -44.56 -28.38
C THR A 162 -2.52 -45.85 -27.92
N LEU A 163 -3.83 -45.84 -27.64
CA LEU A 163 -4.56 -46.99 -27.11
C LEU A 163 -5.71 -47.45 -28.01
N GLY A 164 -6.02 -46.72 -29.08
CA GLY A 164 -7.13 -47.02 -29.99
C GLY A 164 -8.51 -46.92 -29.32
N PHE A 165 -8.65 -46.04 -28.32
CA PHE A 165 -9.88 -45.89 -27.53
C PHE A 165 -10.63 -44.60 -27.88
N GLY A 166 -11.93 -44.74 -28.19
CA GLY A 166 -12.82 -43.62 -28.48
C GLY A 166 -12.62 -43.01 -29.87
N ASP A 167 -13.15 -41.81 -30.06
CA ASP A 167 -13.02 -41.02 -31.30
C ASP A 167 -11.99 -39.90 -31.15
N GLU A 168 -11.38 -39.51 -32.27
CA GLU A 168 -10.45 -38.39 -32.35
C GLU A 168 -11.12 -37.08 -31.86
N PRO A 169 -10.52 -36.37 -30.89
CA PRO A 169 -11.10 -35.15 -30.35
C PRO A 169 -10.88 -33.96 -31.30
N GLU A 170 -11.67 -32.91 -31.09
CA GLU A 170 -11.51 -31.63 -31.77
C GLU A 170 -10.17 -30.95 -31.42
N PRO A 171 -9.59 -30.16 -32.35
CA PRO A 171 -8.32 -29.47 -32.12
C PRO A 171 -8.38 -28.45 -30.96
N PRO A 172 -7.22 -28.04 -30.41
CA PRO A 172 -7.15 -27.10 -29.30
C PRO A 172 -7.87 -25.78 -29.60
N ARG A 173 -8.66 -25.31 -28.63
CA ARG A 173 -9.39 -24.05 -28.68
C ARG A 173 -8.65 -22.97 -27.90
N PRO A 174 -8.16 -21.89 -28.52
CA PRO A 174 -7.45 -20.84 -27.81
C PRO A 174 -8.41 -19.94 -27.03
N LEU A 175 -7.97 -19.45 -25.88
CA LEU A 175 -8.67 -18.39 -25.15
C LEU A 175 -8.19 -17.01 -25.63
N PRO A 176 -9.09 -16.03 -25.84
CA PRO A 176 -8.69 -14.66 -26.17
C PRO A 176 -7.81 -14.02 -25.09
N ALA A 177 -7.10 -12.94 -25.43
CA ALA A 177 -6.24 -12.22 -24.49
C ALA A 177 -7.03 -11.63 -23.31
N ALA A 178 -8.23 -11.12 -23.59
CA ALA A 178 -9.24 -10.76 -22.62
C ALA A 178 -10.62 -11.28 -23.02
N ALA A 179 -11.39 -11.79 -22.07
CA ALA A 179 -12.71 -12.36 -22.33
C ALA A 179 -13.62 -12.26 -21.10
N LEU A 180 -14.93 -12.14 -21.34
CA LEU A 180 -15.94 -12.30 -20.30
C LEU A 180 -15.92 -13.74 -19.82
N TYR A 181 -15.93 -13.91 -18.49
CA TYR A 181 -15.98 -15.22 -17.86
C TYR A 181 -17.36 -15.46 -17.28
N HIS A 182 -17.90 -16.68 -17.43
CA HIS A 182 -19.11 -17.12 -16.74
C HIS A 182 -18.96 -18.59 -16.31
N PRO A 183 -19.37 -18.99 -15.08
CA PRO A 183 -19.12 -20.34 -14.56
C PRO A 183 -19.76 -21.47 -15.37
N VAL A 184 -20.86 -21.19 -16.08
CA VAL A 184 -21.68 -22.20 -16.78
C VAL A 184 -21.72 -22.00 -18.30
N ARG A 185 -21.18 -20.88 -18.82
CA ARG A 185 -21.30 -20.50 -20.23
C ARG A 185 -19.93 -20.26 -20.82
N ASP A 186 -19.61 -21.00 -21.88
CA ASP A 186 -18.34 -20.90 -22.60
C ASP A 186 -18.59 -21.14 -24.10
N PRO A 187 -18.43 -20.13 -24.98
CA PRO A 187 -18.04 -18.74 -24.65
C PRO A 187 -19.15 -18.00 -23.89
N ALA A 188 -18.75 -17.06 -23.02
CA ALA A 188 -19.69 -16.20 -22.30
C ALA A 188 -19.92 -14.87 -23.06
N SER A 189 -21.13 -14.34 -22.92
CA SER A 189 -21.53 -13.03 -23.43
C SER A 189 -21.99 -12.11 -22.30
N ILE A 190 -22.19 -10.84 -22.62
CA ILE A 190 -22.75 -9.89 -21.64
C ILE A 190 -24.19 -10.24 -21.25
N ASP A 191 -24.96 -10.85 -22.16
CA ASP A 191 -26.36 -11.18 -21.91
C ASP A 191 -26.50 -12.30 -20.87
N ASP A 192 -25.51 -13.20 -20.79
CA ASP A 192 -25.44 -14.21 -19.73
C ASP A 192 -25.35 -13.55 -18.35
N TRP A 193 -24.57 -12.48 -18.20
CA TRP A 193 -24.47 -11.72 -16.95
C TRP A 193 -25.67 -10.83 -16.68
N ARG A 194 -26.21 -10.15 -17.70
CA ARG A 194 -27.41 -9.31 -17.56
C ARG A 194 -28.60 -10.09 -17.00
N SER A 195 -28.71 -11.39 -17.30
CA SER A 195 -29.75 -12.25 -16.72
C SER A 195 -29.67 -12.39 -15.19
N ARG A 196 -28.47 -12.20 -14.61
CA ARG A 196 -28.21 -12.23 -13.16
C ARG A 196 -28.19 -10.83 -12.54
N TRP A 197 -28.26 -9.77 -13.35
CA TRP A 197 -28.15 -8.40 -12.88
C TRP A 197 -29.48 -7.85 -12.39
N THR A 198 -29.41 -7.00 -11.37
CA THR A 198 -30.54 -6.17 -10.93
C THR A 198 -30.54 -4.87 -11.73
N PRO A 199 -31.63 -4.50 -12.43
CA PRO A 199 -31.70 -3.25 -13.17
C PRO A 199 -31.40 -2.04 -12.28
N GLY A 200 -30.54 -1.14 -12.76
CA GLY A 200 -30.13 0.08 -12.04
C GLY A 200 -29.10 -0.12 -10.93
N ALA A 201 -28.77 -1.38 -10.57
CA ALA A 201 -27.72 -1.63 -9.60
C ALA A 201 -26.30 -1.34 -10.19
N PRO A 202 -25.36 -0.85 -9.37
CA PRO A 202 -23.99 -0.58 -9.81
C PRO A 202 -23.29 -1.82 -10.35
N VAL A 203 -22.57 -1.67 -11.48
CA VAL A 203 -21.77 -2.73 -12.08
C VAL A 203 -20.37 -2.73 -11.48
N VAL A 204 -19.87 -3.90 -11.08
CA VAL A 204 -18.55 -4.09 -10.48
C VAL A 204 -17.75 -5.08 -11.32
N ALA A 205 -16.65 -4.61 -11.91
CA ALA A 205 -15.75 -5.48 -12.67
C ALA A 205 -14.93 -6.37 -11.73
N ILE A 206 -14.78 -7.65 -12.07
CA ILE A 206 -13.84 -8.57 -11.40
C ILE A 206 -12.74 -8.92 -12.39
N LEU A 207 -11.55 -8.37 -12.21
CA LEU A 207 -10.42 -8.62 -13.10
C LEU A 207 -9.52 -9.70 -12.51
N PHE A 208 -9.21 -10.72 -13.32
CA PHE A 208 -8.32 -11.80 -12.91
C PHE A 208 -7.50 -12.34 -14.07
N TYR A 209 -6.36 -12.97 -13.75
CA TYR A 209 -5.53 -13.56 -14.79
C TYR A 209 -6.24 -14.72 -15.50
N ARG A 210 -6.23 -14.68 -16.83
CA ARG A 210 -6.70 -15.76 -17.73
C ARG A 210 -6.09 -17.11 -17.38
N ALA A 211 -4.86 -17.14 -16.86
CA ALA A 211 -4.19 -18.35 -16.38
C ALA A 211 -5.01 -19.11 -15.33
N HIS A 212 -5.79 -18.43 -14.49
CA HIS A 212 -6.68 -19.12 -13.54
C HIS A 212 -7.82 -19.85 -14.25
N TRP A 213 -8.39 -19.26 -15.30
CA TRP A 213 -9.41 -19.92 -16.13
C TRP A 213 -8.82 -21.11 -16.89
N GLN A 214 -7.63 -20.94 -17.48
CA GLN A 214 -6.89 -22.02 -18.12
C GLN A 214 -6.63 -23.19 -17.17
N ALA A 215 -6.39 -22.93 -15.89
CA ALA A 215 -6.19 -23.96 -14.87
C ALA A 215 -7.49 -24.51 -14.25
N ALA A 216 -8.68 -24.09 -14.72
CA ALA A 216 -9.98 -24.37 -14.07
C ALA A 216 -9.99 -24.03 -12.56
N ASN A 217 -9.29 -22.95 -12.20
CA ASN A 217 -9.09 -22.49 -10.83
C ASN A 217 -9.85 -21.18 -10.61
N THR A 218 -11.17 -21.22 -10.85
CA THR A 218 -12.03 -20.03 -10.92
C THR A 218 -12.96 -19.86 -9.71
N ALA A 219 -12.96 -20.81 -8.78
CA ALA A 219 -13.91 -20.84 -7.64
C ALA A 219 -13.91 -19.55 -6.80
N VAL A 220 -12.78 -18.85 -6.72
CA VAL A 220 -12.67 -17.57 -6.01
C VAL A 220 -13.45 -16.47 -6.73
N PHE A 221 -13.39 -16.41 -8.05
CA PHE A 221 -14.10 -15.40 -8.85
C PHE A 221 -15.60 -15.67 -8.88
N ASP A 222 -15.99 -16.95 -8.89
CA ASP A 222 -17.38 -17.37 -8.72
C ASP A 222 -17.92 -16.89 -7.36
N ALA A 223 -17.19 -17.15 -6.28
CA ALA A 223 -17.57 -16.73 -4.94
C ALA A 223 -17.61 -15.20 -4.76
N LEU A 224 -16.69 -14.45 -5.41
CA LEU A 224 -16.74 -12.99 -5.46
C LEU A 224 -17.97 -12.49 -6.21
N ALA A 225 -18.27 -13.06 -7.39
CA ALA A 225 -19.46 -12.68 -8.17
C ALA A 225 -20.76 -12.95 -7.39
N ASP A 226 -20.87 -14.10 -6.73
CA ASP A 226 -22.02 -14.44 -5.90
C ASP A 226 -22.14 -13.53 -4.66
N ALA A 227 -21.01 -13.13 -4.06
CA ALA A 227 -21.00 -12.18 -2.96
C ALA A 227 -21.46 -10.78 -3.39
N LEU A 228 -21.04 -10.31 -4.57
CA LEU A 228 -21.53 -9.05 -5.14
C LEU A 228 -23.04 -9.08 -5.38
N VAL A 229 -23.57 -10.17 -5.93
CA VAL A 229 -25.02 -10.34 -6.12
C VAL A 229 -25.77 -10.27 -4.78
N ARG A 230 -25.24 -10.91 -3.72
CA ARG A 230 -25.84 -10.84 -2.36
C ARG A 230 -25.84 -9.44 -1.77
N GLU A 231 -24.85 -8.61 -2.10
CA GLU A 231 -24.77 -7.21 -1.70
C GLU A 231 -25.58 -6.27 -2.62
N GLY A 232 -26.31 -6.82 -3.61
CA GLY A 232 -27.14 -6.04 -4.54
C GLY A 232 -26.33 -5.33 -5.63
N LEU A 233 -25.17 -5.86 -6.00
CA LEU A 233 -24.28 -5.34 -7.04
C LEU A 233 -24.25 -6.27 -8.26
N ASN A 234 -23.96 -5.70 -9.43
CA ASN A 234 -23.92 -6.44 -10.69
C ASN A 234 -22.49 -6.85 -11.05
N PRO A 235 -22.09 -8.13 -10.93
CA PRO A 235 -20.73 -8.56 -11.24
C PRO A 235 -20.46 -8.59 -12.75
N LEU A 236 -19.26 -8.18 -13.15
CA LEU A 236 -18.73 -8.29 -14.51
C LEU A 236 -17.33 -8.93 -14.50
N PRO A 237 -17.21 -10.27 -14.45
CA PRO A 237 -15.92 -10.95 -14.44
C PRO A 237 -15.24 -10.95 -15.82
N ILE A 238 -13.99 -10.48 -15.85
CA ILE A 238 -13.17 -10.35 -17.05
C ILE A 238 -11.84 -11.05 -16.79
N ALA A 239 -11.58 -12.11 -17.56
CA ALA A 239 -10.31 -12.79 -17.56
C ALA A 239 -9.35 -12.06 -18.51
N VAL A 240 -8.13 -11.74 -18.06
CA VAL A 240 -7.16 -10.95 -18.81
C VAL A 240 -5.77 -11.58 -18.79
N THR A 241 -4.99 -11.40 -19.86
CA THR A 241 -3.62 -11.94 -19.91
C THR A 241 -2.71 -11.13 -19.01
N SER A 242 -2.78 -9.80 -19.12
CA SER A 242 -2.02 -8.86 -18.30
C SER A 242 -2.65 -7.48 -18.35
N LEU A 243 -2.52 -6.69 -17.28
CA LEU A 243 -2.84 -5.27 -17.33
C LEU A 243 -1.80 -4.44 -18.10
N LYS A 244 -0.69 -5.05 -18.56
CA LYS A 244 0.28 -4.40 -19.47
C LYS A 244 0.04 -4.75 -20.94
N ASP A 245 -0.87 -5.68 -21.21
CA ASP A 245 -1.23 -6.07 -22.56
C ASP A 245 -2.24 -5.07 -23.15
N ALA A 246 -1.89 -4.47 -24.29
CA ALA A 246 -2.70 -3.41 -24.91
C ALA A 246 -4.09 -3.88 -25.31
N VAL A 247 -4.21 -5.10 -25.84
CA VAL A 247 -5.51 -5.69 -26.23
C VAL A 247 -6.38 -5.92 -25.00
N SER A 248 -5.80 -6.46 -23.92
CA SER A 248 -6.51 -6.64 -22.66
C SER A 248 -7.00 -5.30 -22.11
N ARG A 249 -6.18 -4.24 -22.19
CA ARG A 249 -6.56 -2.89 -21.76
C ARG A 249 -7.72 -2.30 -22.56
N GLU A 250 -7.65 -2.39 -23.88
CA GLU A 250 -8.71 -1.87 -24.75
C GLU A 250 -10.06 -2.53 -24.45
N VAL A 251 -10.08 -3.86 -24.27
CA VAL A 251 -11.28 -4.61 -23.90
C VAL A 251 -11.81 -4.20 -22.53
N ILE A 252 -10.94 -4.04 -21.52
CA ILE A 252 -11.35 -3.58 -20.18
C ILE A 252 -11.98 -2.19 -20.29
N THR A 253 -11.31 -1.23 -20.93
CA THR A 253 -11.81 0.14 -21.08
C THR A 253 -13.17 0.15 -21.77
N GLN A 254 -13.30 -0.55 -22.90
CA GLN A 254 -14.55 -0.62 -23.64
C GLN A 254 -15.70 -1.21 -22.79
N LEU A 255 -15.45 -2.32 -22.08
CA LEU A 255 -16.46 -2.94 -21.21
C LEU A 255 -16.83 -2.03 -20.03
N CYS A 256 -15.83 -1.40 -19.41
CA CYS A 256 -16.03 -0.47 -18.30
C CYS A 256 -16.88 0.74 -18.71
N ASP A 257 -16.58 1.35 -19.86
CA ASP A 257 -17.30 2.51 -20.38
C ASP A 257 -18.73 2.14 -20.79
N THR A 258 -18.86 1.04 -21.56
CA THR A 258 -20.16 0.56 -22.06
C THR A 258 -21.13 0.23 -20.92
N HIS A 259 -20.61 -0.36 -19.83
CA HIS A 259 -21.42 -0.80 -18.69
C HIS A 259 -21.35 0.15 -17.49
N ARG A 260 -20.71 1.32 -17.64
CA ARG A 260 -20.56 2.34 -16.59
C ARG A 260 -20.11 1.71 -15.27
N VAL A 261 -19.01 0.95 -15.31
CA VAL A 261 -18.48 0.26 -14.15
C VAL A 261 -18.26 1.26 -13.01
N ALA A 262 -18.88 0.96 -11.87
CA ALA A 262 -18.85 1.84 -10.70
C ALA A 262 -17.60 1.60 -9.85
N LEU A 263 -17.05 0.38 -9.88
CA LEU A 263 -15.91 -0.07 -9.08
C LEU A 263 -15.23 -1.29 -9.72
N VAL A 264 -13.92 -1.43 -9.52
CA VAL A 264 -13.14 -2.58 -9.99
C VAL A 264 -12.59 -3.38 -8.81
N LEU A 265 -12.87 -4.69 -8.78
CA LEU A 265 -12.15 -5.66 -7.95
C LEU A 265 -11.00 -6.24 -8.77
N ASN A 266 -9.79 -5.76 -8.53
CA ASN A 266 -8.61 -6.25 -9.22
C ASN A 266 -7.92 -7.35 -8.42
N THR A 267 -7.85 -8.56 -8.97
CA THR A 267 -7.13 -9.69 -8.36
C THR A 267 -5.78 -9.98 -9.03
N THR A 268 -5.39 -9.20 -10.05
CA THR A 268 -4.08 -9.37 -10.69
C THR A 268 -2.96 -8.92 -9.75
N ALA A 269 -1.77 -9.44 -9.97
CA ALA A 269 -0.56 -9.01 -9.27
C ALA A 269 0.12 -7.86 -10.03
N PHE A 270 1.09 -7.24 -9.36
CA PHE A 270 1.97 -6.19 -9.86
C PHE A 270 1.28 -4.84 -10.19
N ALA A 271 2.13 -3.83 -10.30
CA ALA A 271 1.78 -2.54 -10.88
C ALA A 271 1.57 -2.69 -12.39
N ALA A 272 0.58 -1.99 -12.89
CA ALA A 272 0.33 -1.87 -14.30
C ALA A 272 0.98 -0.61 -14.88
N GLY A 273 1.09 0.47 -14.08
CA GLY A 273 1.86 1.67 -14.38
C GLY A 273 3.36 1.56 -14.04
N ALA A 274 4.11 2.59 -14.39
CA ALA A 274 5.50 2.80 -13.99
C ALA A 274 5.60 3.93 -12.98
N ILE A 275 6.50 3.82 -11.99
CA ILE A 275 6.66 4.79 -10.89
C ILE A 275 6.97 6.20 -11.42
N ASP A 276 7.77 6.30 -12.48
CA ASP A 276 8.20 7.58 -13.07
C ASP A 276 7.34 8.00 -14.28
N SER A 277 6.15 7.41 -14.45
CA SER A 277 5.25 7.79 -15.53
C SER A 277 4.67 9.18 -15.26
N PRO A 278 4.71 10.11 -16.22
CA PRO A 278 4.13 11.44 -16.06
C PRO A 278 2.60 11.42 -15.99
N GLU A 279 1.96 10.38 -16.55
CA GLU A 279 0.51 10.19 -16.49
C GLU A 279 0.15 9.02 -15.58
N PRO A 280 -0.89 9.16 -14.74
CA PRO A 280 -1.38 8.09 -13.90
C PRO A 280 -2.03 7.00 -14.76
N ASP A 281 -1.75 5.74 -14.42
CA ASP A 281 -2.34 4.61 -15.12
C ASP A 281 -3.80 4.40 -14.67
N VAL A 282 -4.74 4.88 -15.50
CA VAL A 282 -6.18 4.80 -15.23
C VAL A 282 -6.75 3.50 -15.80
N LEU A 283 -7.26 2.63 -14.92
CA LEU A 283 -7.77 1.32 -15.31
C LEU A 283 -9.22 1.33 -15.81
N ALA A 284 -10.08 2.15 -15.22
CA ALA A 284 -11.52 2.15 -15.50
C ALA A 284 -12.15 3.53 -15.23
N GLY A 285 -11.65 4.57 -15.92
CA GLY A 285 -12.08 5.95 -15.71
C GLY A 285 -11.90 6.40 -14.26
N ASP A 286 -12.92 7.00 -13.67
CA ASP A 286 -12.95 7.47 -12.28
C ASP A 286 -13.37 6.39 -11.26
N ALA A 287 -13.52 5.13 -11.67
CA ALA A 287 -13.94 4.06 -10.77
C ALA A 287 -12.82 3.69 -9.77
N PRO A 288 -13.12 3.60 -8.45
CA PRO A 288 -12.16 3.10 -7.47
C PRO A 288 -11.75 1.66 -7.80
N VAL A 289 -10.45 1.37 -7.63
CA VAL A 289 -9.88 0.04 -7.82
C VAL A 289 -9.51 -0.55 -6.48
N LEU A 290 -10.22 -1.61 -6.07
CA LEU A 290 -9.91 -2.39 -4.89
C LEU A 290 -8.94 -3.51 -5.27
N GLN A 291 -7.76 -3.53 -4.66
CA GLN A 291 -6.81 -4.62 -4.79
C GLN A 291 -7.22 -5.77 -3.88
N VAL A 292 -7.63 -6.88 -4.50
CA VAL A 292 -8.13 -8.10 -3.86
C VAL A 292 -7.06 -9.19 -3.94
N ILE A 293 -6.65 -9.76 -2.80
CA ILE A 293 -5.41 -10.53 -2.74
C ILE A 293 -5.71 -12.04 -2.84
N LEU A 294 -5.00 -12.72 -3.75
CA LEU A 294 -5.00 -14.19 -3.86
C LEU A 294 -3.68 -14.73 -3.29
N SER A 295 -3.65 -15.11 -2.02
CA SER A 295 -2.40 -15.50 -1.38
C SER A 295 -1.90 -16.85 -1.90
N GLY A 296 -0.62 -16.90 -2.24
CA GLY A 296 0.05 -18.14 -2.60
C GLY A 296 0.35 -19.06 -1.41
N GLY A 297 0.10 -18.60 -0.17
CA GLY A 297 0.27 -19.37 1.05
C GLY A 297 -0.98 -20.15 1.47
N ASN A 298 -0.84 -20.96 2.53
CA ASN A 298 -1.93 -21.74 3.12
C ASN A 298 -2.75 -20.90 4.13
N ARG A 299 -4.05 -21.15 4.19
CA ARG A 299 -4.97 -20.41 5.07
C ARG A 299 -4.63 -20.56 6.55
N ASP A 300 -4.33 -21.76 7.02
CA ASP A 300 -4.07 -22.02 8.43
C ASP A 300 -2.74 -21.38 8.86
N ALA A 301 -1.74 -21.38 7.97
CA ALA A 301 -0.50 -20.64 8.17
C ALA A 301 -0.75 -19.12 8.26
N TRP A 302 -1.58 -18.56 7.35
CA TRP A 302 -1.99 -17.15 7.43
C TRP A 302 -2.73 -16.84 8.73
N VAL A 303 -3.64 -17.70 9.19
CA VAL A 303 -4.35 -17.52 10.47
C VAL A 303 -3.37 -17.49 11.64
N ALA A 304 -2.39 -18.40 11.67
CA ALA A 304 -1.42 -18.50 12.75
C ALA A 304 -0.35 -17.40 12.76
N ASP A 305 -0.03 -16.80 11.60
CA ASP A 305 1.03 -15.80 11.47
C ASP A 305 0.52 -14.36 11.67
N ASN A 306 1.16 -13.62 12.58
CA ASN A 306 0.87 -12.20 12.82
C ASN A 306 1.40 -11.28 11.71
N GLN A 307 2.31 -11.72 10.84
CA GLN A 307 2.70 -10.92 9.67
C GLN A 307 1.60 -10.85 8.61
N GLY A 308 0.75 -11.88 8.53
CA GLY A 308 -0.25 -12.03 7.48
C GLY A 308 0.34 -12.69 6.23
N LEU A 309 0.92 -11.92 5.32
CA LEU A 309 1.41 -12.43 4.02
C LEU A 309 2.93 -12.61 4.02
N HIS A 310 3.42 -13.57 3.22
CA HIS A 310 4.84 -13.71 2.94
C HIS A 310 5.37 -12.56 2.07
N ALA A 311 6.67 -12.26 2.17
CA ALA A 311 7.34 -11.15 1.49
C ALA A 311 7.04 -11.05 -0.02
N ARG A 312 7.01 -12.20 -0.72
CA ARG A 312 6.66 -12.25 -2.15
C ARG A 312 5.25 -11.71 -2.41
N ASP A 313 4.26 -12.18 -1.65
CA ASP A 313 2.87 -11.79 -1.82
C ASP A 313 2.67 -10.30 -1.42
N ILE A 314 3.40 -9.80 -0.41
CA ILE A 314 3.41 -8.37 -0.05
C ILE A 314 3.92 -7.52 -1.22
N ALA A 315 5.06 -7.88 -1.81
CA ALA A 315 5.62 -7.14 -2.94
C ALA A 315 4.66 -7.13 -4.14
N MET A 316 4.13 -8.30 -4.50
CA MET A 316 3.32 -8.51 -5.69
C MET A 316 1.90 -7.95 -5.58
N HIS A 317 1.25 -8.08 -4.42
CA HIS A 317 -0.17 -7.74 -4.26
C HIS A 317 -0.43 -6.48 -3.44
N ILE A 318 0.60 -5.87 -2.85
CA ILE A 318 0.44 -4.69 -2.00
C ILE A 318 1.36 -3.57 -2.46
N ALA A 319 2.67 -3.71 -2.27
CA ALA A 319 3.61 -2.60 -2.50
C ALA A 319 3.59 -2.10 -3.95
N LEU A 320 3.61 -2.99 -4.94
CA LEU A 320 3.54 -2.59 -6.34
C LEU A 320 2.14 -2.06 -6.74
N PRO A 321 1.03 -2.74 -6.42
CA PRO A 321 -0.32 -2.18 -6.61
C PRO A 321 -0.59 -0.82 -5.94
N GLU A 322 0.07 -0.50 -4.83
CA GLU A 322 -0.05 0.81 -4.18
C GLU A 322 0.48 1.97 -5.05
N VAL A 323 1.45 1.70 -5.95
CA VAL A 323 1.96 2.67 -6.93
C VAL A 323 0.87 3.08 -7.92
N ASP A 324 0.01 2.14 -8.32
CA ASP A 324 -1.13 2.41 -9.19
C ASP A 324 -2.31 3.09 -8.45
N GLY A 325 -2.13 3.50 -7.19
CA GLY A 325 -3.19 4.12 -6.39
C GLY A 325 -4.31 3.16 -5.97
N ARG A 326 -4.13 1.83 -6.09
CA ARG A 326 -5.18 0.86 -5.73
C ARG A 326 -5.40 0.80 -4.22
N ILE A 327 -6.66 0.62 -3.82
CA ILE A 327 -7.07 0.50 -2.41
C ILE A 327 -6.82 -0.93 -1.95
N VAL A 328 -5.89 -1.12 -1.01
CA VAL A 328 -5.55 -2.44 -0.47
C VAL A 328 -6.70 -2.98 0.38
N THR A 329 -7.14 -4.22 0.12
CA THR A 329 -8.24 -4.86 0.85
C THR A 329 -7.79 -6.07 1.68
N ARG A 330 -8.19 -7.29 1.31
CA ARG A 330 -8.01 -8.53 2.07
C ARG A 330 -7.50 -9.66 1.18
N ALA A 331 -6.86 -10.64 1.81
CA ALA A 331 -6.64 -11.95 1.21
C ALA A 331 -7.96 -12.73 1.20
N VAL A 332 -8.52 -12.94 0.01
CA VAL A 332 -9.81 -13.61 -0.19
C VAL A 332 -9.67 -15.07 -0.62
N SER A 333 -8.44 -15.51 -0.88
CA SER A 333 -8.16 -16.91 -1.16
C SER A 333 -6.74 -17.31 -0.79
N PHE A 334 -6.58 -18.60 -0.57
CA PHE A 334 -5.33 -19.23 -0.14
C PHE A 334 -5.11 -20.53 -0.90
N LYS A 335 -3.85 -20.89 -1.15
CA LYS A 335 -3.51 -22.20 -1.73
C LYS A 335 -3.63 -23.29 -0.68
N GLY A 336 -4.35 -24.36 -1.01
CA GLY A 336 -4.46 -25.53 -0.12
C GLY A 336 -4.83 -26.80 -0.87
N LEU A 337 -4.67 -27.93 -0.19
CA LEU A 337 -5.18 -29.22 -0.65
C LEU A 337 -6.71 -29.14 -0.81
N ALA A 338 -7.19 -29.26 -2.03
CA ALA A 338 -8.62 -29.33 -2.30
C ALA A 338 -9.12 -30.76 -2.06
N TYR A 339 -8.47 -31.76 -2.67
CA TYR A 339 -8.79 -33.19 -2.49
C TYR A 339 -7.67 -34.08 -3.04
N ARG A 340 -7.65 -35.36 -2.62
CA ARG A 340 -6.92 -36.44 -3.32
C ARG A 340 -7.85 -37.01 -4.40
N CYS A 341 -7.47 -36.90 -5.68
CA CYS A 341 -8.31 -37.43 -6.75
C CYS A 341 -8.27 -38.97 -6.75
N PRO A 342 -9.40 -39.69 -6.62
CA PRO A 342 -9.38 -41.16 -6.60
C PRO A 342 -9.05 -41.77 -7.96
N HIS A 343 -9.32 -41.06 -9.06
CA HIS A 343 -9.08 -41.57 -10.41
C HIS A 343 -7.64 -41.41 -10.87
N THR A 344 -7.00 -40.31 -10.47
CA THR A 344 -5.63 -39.97 -10.88
C THR A 344 -4.61 -40.12 -9.77
N GLU A 345 -5.07 -40.34 -8.54
CA GLU A 345 -4.28 -40.41 -7.32
C GLU A 345 -3.30 -39.23 -7.22
N VAL A 346 -3.75 -38.01 -7.50
CA VAL A 346 -2.94 -36.80 -7.31
C VAL A 346 -3.55 -35.93 -6.23
N ASP A 347 -2.71 -35.22 -5.49
CA ASP A 347 -3.13 -34.20 -4.55
C ASP A 347 -3.44 -32.93 -5.35
N VAL A 348 -4.73 -32.57 -5.40
CA VAL A 348 -5.20 -31.41 -6.16
C VAL A 348 -5.07 -30.17 -5.28
N VAL A 349 -4.22 -29.23 -5.69
CA VAL A 349 -3.97 -27.98 -4.97
C VAL A 349 -4.57 -26.81 -5.74
N ARG A 350 -5.40 -26.01 -5.08
CA ARG A 350 -6.13 -24.88 -5.71
C ARG A 350 -6.14 -23.65 -4.81
N TYR A 351 -6.50 -22.51 -5.39
CA TYR A 351 -6.87 -21.33 -4.62
C TYR A 351 -8.28 -21.56 -4.08
N GLN A 352 -8.42 -21.64 -2.77
CA GLN A 352 -9.69 -21.87 -2.11
C GLN A 352 -10.24 -20.52 -1.61
N PRO A 353 -11.51 -20.18 -1.91
CA PRO A 353 -12.11 -18.96 -1.43
C PRO A 353 -12.26 -18.97 0.09
N ASP A 354 -11.94 -17.84 0.72
CA ASP A 354 -12.32 -17.55 2.10
C ASP A 354 -13.63 -16.77 2.11
N ALA A 355 -14.72 -17.44 2.49
CA ALA A 355 -16.07 -16.89 2.41
C ALA A 355 -16.26 -15.61 3.23
N GLU A 356 -15.61 -15.51 4.39
CA GLU A 356 -15.77 -14.38 5.29
C GLU A 356 -14.97 -13.16 4.77
N ARG A 357 -13.72 -13.36 4.31
CA ARG A 357 -12.93 -12.29 3.68
C ARG A 357 -13.55 -11.80 2.36
N ILE A 358 -14.17 -12.70 1.59
CA ILE A 358 -14.95 -12.32 0.40
C ILE A 358 -16.15 -11.45 0.77
N ALA A 359 -16.89 -11.79 1.84
CA ALA A 359 -18.01 -11.00 2.30
C ALA A 359 -17.58 -9.58 2.73
N PHE A 360 -16.42 -9.45 3.41
CA PHE A 360 -15.85 -8.14 3.73
C PHE A 360 -15.61 -7.29 2.47
N VAL A 361 -14.95 -7.86 1.46
CA VAL A 361 -14.63 -7.14 0.21
C VAL A 361 -15.89 -6.75 -0.55
N ALA A 362 -16.90 -7.63 -0.61
CA ALA A 362 -18.18 -7.33 -1.26
C ALA A 362 -18.94 -6.19 -0.53
N ALA A 363 -18.97 -6.21 0.80
CA ALA A 363 -19.57 -5.14 1.59
C ALA A 363 -18.82 -3.81 1.43
N LEU A 364 -17.49 -3.84 1.31
CA LEU A 364 -16.67 -2.65 1.06
C LEU A 364 -16.94 -2.09 -0.35
N ALA A 365 -17.04 -2.96 -1.35
CA ALA A 365 -17.43 -2.59 -2.71
C ALA A 365 -18.81 -1.91 -2.73
N ARG A 366 -19.77 -2.46 -1.96
CA ARG A 366 -21.09 -1.82 -1.80
C ARG A 366 -20.98 -0.44 -1.17
N GLY A 367 -20.15 -0.26 -0.14
CA GLY A 367 -19.92 1.04 0.49
C GLY A 367 -19.45 2.10 -0.51
N TRP A 368 -18.45 1.78 -1.33
CA TRP A 368 -17.95 2.67 -2.38
C TRP A 368 -18.99 2.95 -3.48
N CYS A 369 -19.67 1.91 -3.97
CA CYS A 369 -20.74 2.08 -4.97
C CYS A 369 -21.89 2.94 -4.43
N ARG A 370 -22.24 2.77 -3.15
CA ARG A 370 -23.24 3.59 -2.46
C ARG A 370 -22.79 5.04 -2.35
N LEU A 371 -21.53 5.30 -1.99
CA LEU A 371 -20.98 6.66 -1.92
C LEU A 371 -21.04 7.37 -3.27
N ARG A 372 -20.93 6.63 -4.38
CA ARG A 372 -21.02 7.18 -5.74
C ARG A 372 -22.46 7.45 -6.20
N THR A 373 -23.42 6.66 -5.72
CA THR A 373 -24.80 6.69 -6.21
C THR A 373 -25.78 7.48 -5.34
N LEU A 374 -25.47 7.63 -4.05
CA LEU A 374 -26.30 8.42 -3.13
C LEU A 374 -26.14 9.91 -3.42
N ASP A 375 -27.22 10.68 -3.28
CA ASP A 375 -27.17 12.13 -3.36
C ASP A 375 -26.37 12.71 -2.18
N ASN A 376 -25.62 13.79 -2.42
CA ASN A 376 -24.74 14.39 -1.40
C ASN A 376 -25.52 14.80 -0.13
N ALA A 377 -26.76 15.28 -0.28
CA ALA A 377 -27.60 15.68 0.84
C ALA A 377 -27.93 14.51 1.80
N ASP A 378 -28.00 13.29 1.29
CA ASP A 378 -28.35 12.09 2.05
C ASP A 378 -27.14 11.34 2.61
N LYS A 379 -25.93 11.68 2.16
CA LYS A 379 -24.69 11.05 2.65
C LYS A 379 -24.44 11.41 4.11
N ARG A 380 -24.12 10.39 4.90
CA ARG A 380 -23.68 10.53 6.29
C ARG A 380 -22.18 10.33 6.39
N ILE A 381 -21.47 11.34 6.89
CA ILE A 381 -20.01 11.34 6.95
C ILE A 381 -19.57 11.50 8.40
N ALA A 382 -18.54 10.75 8.81
CA ALA A 382 -17.85 11.01 10.06
C ALA A 382 -16.49 11.65 9.80
N LEU A 383 -16.20 12.76 10.47
CA LEU A 383 -14.90 13.41 10.52
C LEU A 383 -14.30 13.19 11.91
N ILE A 384 -13.26 12.38 12.01
CA ILE A 384 -12.68 11.92 13.28
C ILE A 384 -11.36 12.63 13.54
N LEU A 385 -11.30 13.33 14.68
CA LEU A 385 -10.12 14.05 15.14
C LEU A 385 -9.33 13.17 16.11
N ALA A 386 -8.03 13.02 15.87
CA ALA A 386 -7.14 12.32 16.79
C ALA A 386 -7.10 13.02 18.15
N ASN A 387 -7.04 12.26 19.24
CA ASN A 387 -6.94 12.82 20.59
C ASN A 387 -6.00 11.99 21.46
N TYR A 388 -4.73 12.39 21.43
CA TYR A 388 -3.67 11.70 22.17
C TYR A 388 -2.55 12.66 22.62
N PRO A 389 -2.09 12.62 23.89
CA PRO A 389 -2.71 12.06 25.11
C PRO A 389 -4.17 12.47 25.34
N GLN A 390 -4.87 11.75 26.23
CA GLN A 390 -6.29 12.01 26.57
C GLN A 390 -6.46 13.30 27.38
N SER A 391 -6.36 14.44 26.70
CA SER A 391 -6.71 15.74 27.27
C SER A 391 -7.37 16.64 26.24
N GLU A 392 -8.15 17.62 26.70
CA GLU A 392 -8.86 18.55 25.81
C GLU A 392 -7.87 19.39 24.99
N GLY A 393 -6.72 19.77 25.57
CA GLY A 393 -5.65 20.48 24.86
C GLY A 393 -4.92 19.66 23.78
N ARG A 394 -5.28 18.38 23.61
CA ARG A 394 -4.74 17.48 22.58
C ARG A 394 -5.79 17.02 21.59
N ILE A 395 -6.98 17.63 21.57
CA ILE A 395 -8.00 17.34 20.55
C ILE A 395 -7.50 17.86 19.20
N GLY A 396 -7.56 17.01 18.17
CA GLY A 396 -7.05 17.34 16.86
C GLY A 396 -5.52 17.33 16.78
N ASN A 397 -4.84 16.48 17.56
CA ASN A 397 -3.39 16.33 17.48
C ASN A 397 -3.00 15.82 16.07
N GLY A 398 -2.46 16.72 15.24
CA GLY A 398 -2.06 16.45 13.87
C GLY A 398 -0.66 17.00 13.63
N VAL A 399 0.30 16.13 13.27
CA VAL A 399 1.69 16.57 13.05
C VAL A 399 1.75 17.57 11.90
N GLY A 400 2.05 18.83 12.22
CA GLY A 400 2.19 19.90 11.21
C GLY A 400 0.87 20.33 10.55
N LEU A 401 -0.27 19.97 11.13
CA LEU A 401 -1.58 20.35 10.61
C LEU A 401 -2.32 21.21 11.65
N ASP A 402 -2.89 22.32 11.20
CA ASP A 402 -3.92 23.04 11.94
C ASP A 402 -5.23 22.25 11.75
N THR A 403 -5.40 21.24 12.59
CA THR A 403 -6.53 20.30 12.47
C THR A 403 -7.89 21.00 12.62
N PRO A 404 -8.11 21.93 13.59
CA PRO A 404 -9.38 22.66 13.68
C PRO A 404 -9.70 23.49 12.44
N ALA A 405 -8.76 24.27 11.92
CA ALA A 405 -8.97 25.05 10.71
C ALA A 405 -9.20 24.15 9.49
N SER A 406 -8.44 23.05 9.38
CA SER A 406 -8.59 22.06 8.32
C SER A 406 -9.95 21.37 8.38
N ALA A 407 -10.44 21.03 9.57
CA ALA A 407 -11.76 20.42 9.76
C ALA A 407 -12.86 21.35 9.27
N LEU A 408 -12.80 22.65 9.59
CA LEU A 408 -13.77 23.62 9.12
C LEU A 408 -13.74 23.80 7.60
N ARG A 409 -12.56 23.77 6.98
CA ARG A 409 -12.46 23.79 5.52
C ARG A 409 -13.09 22.56 4.88
N VAL A 410 -12.86 21.37 5.43
CA VAL A 410 -13.52 20.14 4.97
C VAL A 410 -15.04 20.26 5.11
N LEU A 411 -15.53 20.72 6.27
CA LEU A 411 -16.97 20.89 6.51
C LEU A 411 -17.61 21.94 5.59
N ALA A 412 -16.92 23.06 5.35
CA ALA A 412 -17.37 24.09 4.42
C ALA A 412 -17.40 23.56 2.99
N ALA A 413 -16.35 22.85 2.54
CA ALA A 413 -16.31 22.23 1.22
C ALA A 413 -17.42 21.18 1.04
N LEU A 414 -17.71 20.38 2.06
CA LEU A 414 -18.84 19.44 2.05
C LEU A 414 -20.17 20.18 1.91
N ARG A 415 -20.41 21.23 2.72
CA ARG A 415 -21.62 22.05 2.63
C ARG A 415 -21.79 22.64 1.22
N ASP A 416 -20.72 23.22 0.67
CA ASP A 416 -20.75 23.89 -0.62
C ASP A 416 -20.93 22.89 -1.78
N ALA A 417 -20.51 21.63 -1.59
CA ALA A 417 -20.80 20.50 -2.47
C ALA A 417 -22.21 19.89 -2.29
N GLY A 418 -23.06 20.47 -1.43
CA GLY A 418 -24.45 20.06 -1.23
C GLY A 418 -24.66 18.96 -0.18
N TYR A 419 -23.68 18.65 0.66
CA TYR A 419 -23.88 17.79 1.82
C TYR A 419 -24.68 18.52 2.90
N ALA A 420 -25.50 17.79 3.64
CA ALA A 420 -26.28 18.36 4.74
C ALA A 420 -25.40 18.64 5.98
N VAL A 421 -24.73 19.81 5.98
CA VAL A 421 -23.92 20.33 7.09
C VAL A 421 -24.66 21.50 7.74
N ALA A 422 -24.88 21.43 9.05
CA ALA A 422 -25.59 22.46 9.83
C ALA A 422 -24.71 23.05 10.93
N ASP A 423 -25.04 24.27 11.37
CA ASP A 423 -24.45 24.97 12.53
C ASP A 423 -22.91 25.02 12.52
N LEU A 424 -22.32 25.34 11.37
CA LEU A 424 -20.86 25.39 11.20
C LEU A 424 -20.24 26.48 12.11
N PRO A 425 -19.24 26.16 12.95
CA PRO A 425 -18.52 27.15 13.75
C PRO A 425 -17.81 28.20 12.89
N ALA A 426 -17.60 29.39 13.44
CA ALA A 426 -16.99 30.51 12.72
C ALA A 426 -15.48 30.32 12.46
N ASP A 427 -14.77 29.70 13.40
CA ASP A 427 -13.33 29.48 13.37
C ASP A 427 -12.92 28.24 14.21
N GLY A 428 -11.64 27.90 14.16
CA GLY A 428 -11.10 26.71 14.83
C GLY A 428 -11.32 26.71 16.34
N ASP A 429 -11.20 27.87 16.98
CA ASP A 429 -11.44 28.03 18.42
C ASP A 429 -12.91 27.76 18.76
N ALA A 430 -13.85 28.29 17.98
CA ALA A 430 -15.27 28.01 18.13
C ALA A 430 -15.59 26.52 17.91
N LEU A 431 -14.88 25.83 17.00
CA LEU A 431 -15.02 24.38 16.84
C LEU A 431 -14.57 23.61 18.09
N ILE A 432 -13.41 23.96 18.65
CA ILE A 432 -12.92 23.32 19.89
C ILE A 432 -13.84 23.64 21.08
N ALA A 433 -14.32 24.88 21.20
CA ALA A 433 -15.31 25.25 22.21
C ALA A 433 -16.59 24.40 22.07
N ARG A 434 -17.10 24.23 20.84
CA ARG A 434 -18.28 23.41 20.57
C ARG A 434 -18.08 21.94 20.96
N LEU A 435 -16.90 21.38 20.72
CA LEU A 435 -16.58 20.01 21.11
C LEU A 435 -16.48 19.84 22.64
N THR A 436 -15.92 20.82 23.33
CA THR A 436 -15.71 20.80 24.81
C THR A 436 -16.95 21.21 25.61
N GLU A 437 -18.01 21.71 24.96
CA GLU A 437 -19.35 21.79 25.57
C GLU A 437 -19.92 20.40 25.90
N GLY A 438 -19.53 19.39 25.11
CA GLY A 438 -19.96 18.01 25.27
C GLY A 438 -18.96 17.13 26.03
N VAL A 439 -19.28 15.85 26.12
CA VAL A 439 -18.36 14.84 26.67
C VAL A 439 -17.10 14.71 25.81
N THR A 440 -15.94 14.73 26.44
CA THR A 440 -14.63 14.46 25.82
C THR A 440 -14.01 13.18 26.41
N ASN A 441 -12.85 12.77 25.88
CA ASN A 441 -12.12 11.62 26.42
C ASN A 441 -11.45 11.92 27.77
N ASP A 442 -11.32 13.20 28.16
CA ASP A 442 -10.66 13.60 29.39
C ASP A 442 -11.46 13.12 30.62
N PRO A 443 -10.90 12.19 31.43
CA PRO A 443 -11.61 11.63 32.57
C PRO A 443 -12.05 12.65 33.62
N ALA A 444 -11.35 13.78 33.75
CA ALA A 444 -11.61 14.79 34.78
C ALA A 444 -12.91 15.55 34.53
N VAL A 445 -13.24 15.80 33.25
CA VAL A 445 -14.44 16.55 32.85
C VAL A 445 -15.54 15.67 32.30
N ARG A 446 -15.21 14.42 31.90
CA ARG A 446 -16.16 13.47 31.29
C ARG A 446 -17.49 13.45 32.04
N ALA A 447 -17.48 13.13 33.33
CA ALA A 447 -18.71 12.98 34.13
C ALA A 447 -19.54 14.28 34.28
N LEU A 448 -18.93 15.45 34.07
CA LEU A 448 -19.54 16.76 34.30
C LEU A 448 -20.27 17.32 33.08
N ARG A 449 -19.95 16.83 31.87
CA ARG A 449 -20.45 17.36 30.60
C ARG A 449 -21.58 16.52 30.00
N PRO A 450 -22.55 17.13 29.30
CA PRO A 450 -23.59 16.39 28.58
C PRO A 450 -23.00 15.57 27.43
N ALA A 451 -23.58 14.40 27.16
CA ALA A 451 -23.26 13.62 25.98
C ALA A 451 -24.27 13.98 24.86
N PHE A 452 -23.81 14.58 23.77
CA PHE A 452 -24.68 14.91 22.64
C PHE A 452 -25.14 13.68 21.86
N GLN A 453 -24.32 12.64 21.84
CA GLN A 453 -24.59 11.37 21.19
C GLN A 453 -24.33 10.23 22.18
N SER A 454 -25.04 9.11 22.01
CA SER A 454 -24.89 7.95 22.87
C SER A 454 -25.34 6.66 22.18
N PHE A 455 -24.74 5.54 22.55
CA PHE A 455 -25.08 4.21 22.03
C PHE A 455 -25.63 3.32 23.15
N ALA A 456 -26.75 2.65 22.91
CA ALA A 456 -27.37 1.83 23.95
C ALA A 456 -26.48 0.62 24.27
N LEU A 457 -26.33 0.31 25.55
CA LEU A 457 -25.61 -0.87 26.00
C LEU A 457 -26.21 -2.16 25.41
N ALA A 458 -27.55 -2.24 25.30
CA ALA A 458 -28.22 -3.39 24.71
C ALA A 458 -27.81 -3.62 23.24
N ASP A 459 -27.78 -2.55 22.44
CA ASP A 459 -27.35 -2.60 21.03
C ASP A 459 -25.87 -2.98 20.93
N TYR A 460 -25.04 -2.41 21.81
CA TYR A 460 -23.62 -2.77 21.92
C TYR A 460 -23.43 -4.25 22.24
N VAL A 461 -24.14 -4.79 23.24
CA VAL A 461 -24.04 -6.19 23.66
C VAL A 461 -24.50 -7.12 22.53
N ALA A 462 -25.58 -6.78 21.82
CA ALA A 462 -26.04 -7.53 20.66
C ALA A 462 -24.99 -7.59 19.54
N ARG A 463 -24.31 -6.46 19.26
CA ARG A 463 -23.22 -6.40 18.28
C ARG A 463 -21.96 -7.11 18.75
N PHE A 464 -21.62 -6.95 20.03
CA PHE A 464 -20.47 -7.57 20.69
C PHE A 464 -20.57 -9.09 20.67
N ALA A 465 -21.77 -9.65 20.85
CA ALA A 465 -22.03 -11.09 20.76
C ALA A 465 -21.72 -11.70 19.38
N GLN A 466 -21.70 -10.89 18.32
CA GLN A 466 -21.36 -11.34 16.97
C GLN A 466 -19.84 -11.38 16.70
N LEU A 467 -19.01 -10.81 17.57
CA LEU A 467 -17.54 -10.86 17.43
C LEU A 467 -17.02 -12.28 17.74
N PRO A 468 -15.84 -12.68 17.22
CA PRO A 468 -15.23 -13.96 17.57
C PRO A 468 -15.06 -14.14 19.08
N ALA A 469 -15.24 -15.37 19.59
CA ALA A 469 -15.18 -15.65 21.03
C ALA A 469 -13.86 -15.18 21.67
N ALA A 470 -12.72 -15.49 21.04
CA ALA A 470 -11.40 -15.07 21.53
C ALA A 470 -11.26 -13.54 21.68
N VAL A 471 -11.88 -12.76 20.79
CA VAL A 471 -11.88 -11.29 20.86
C VAL A 471 -12.69 -10.82 22.06
N ARG A 472 -13.88 -11.38 22.26
CA ARG A 472 -14.75 -11.04 23.39
C ARG A 472 -14.08 -11.39 24.73
N ASP A 473 -13.45 -12.56 24.80
CA ASP A 473 -12.76 -13.04 25.99
C ASP A 473 -11.55 -12.16 26.31
N ALA A 474 -10.75 -11.79 25.31
CA ALA A 474 -9.63 -10.87 25.49
C ALA A 474 -10.07 -9.49 26.00
N LEU A 475 -11.17 -8.96 25.44
CA LEU A 475 -11.74 -7.67 25.85
C LEU A 475 -12.21 -7.71 27.30
N ASN A 476 -13.01 -8.73 27.66
CA ASN A 476 -13.58 -8.90 28.99
C ASN A 476 -12.49 -9.18 30.04
N ALA A 477 -11.47 -9.97 29.69
CA ALA A 477 -10.36 -10.28 30.58
C ALA A 477 -9.56 -9.02 30.94
N ARG A 478 -9.41 -8.08 30.00
CA ARG A 478 -8.65 -6.85 30.23
C ARG A 478 -9.49 -5.74 30.87
N TRP A 479 -10.73 -5.55 30.43
CA TRP A 479 -11.53 -4.36 30.73
C TRP A 479 -12.76 -4.62 31.59
N GLY A 480 -13.02 -5.87 31.97
CA GLY A 480 -14.26 -6.30 32.60
C GLY A 480 -15.40 -6.45 31.58
N PRO A 481 -16.61 -6.83 32.01
CA PRO A 481 -17.75 -6.94 31.11
C PRO A 481 -18.23 -5.55 30.63
N PRO A 482 -18.97 -5.46 29.49
CA PRO A 482 -19.44 -4.20 28.92
C PRO A 482 -20.18 -3.29 29.92
N GLU A 483 -21.00 -3.87 30.79
CA GLU A 483 -21.84 -3.20 31.79
C GLU A 483 -21.02 -2.47 32.87
N ALA A 484 -19.75 -2.83 33.03
CA ALA A 484 -18.82 -2.22 33.97
C ALA A 484 -17.96 -1.11 33.33
N ASP A 485 -18.19 -0.75 32.06
CA ASP A 485 -17.42 0.30 31.40
C ASP A 485 -17.67 1.68 32.07
N PRO A 486 -16.62 2.40 32.50
CA PRO A 486 -16.74 3.67 33.24
C PRO A 486 -17.23 4.85 32.39
N THR A 487 -17.43 4.67 31.09
CA THR A 487 -18.03 5.66 30.19
C THR A 487 -19.55 5.53 30.10
N LEU A 488 -20.12 4.44 30.64
CA LEU A 488 -21.56 4.25 30.67
C LEU A 488 -22.26 5.28 31.56
N ARG A 489 -23.36 5.83 31.06
CA ARG A 489 -24.33 6.61 31.83
C ARG A 489 -25.73 6.14 31.49
N GLN A 490 -26.50 5.74 32.50
CA GLN A 490 -27.87 5.27 32.31
C GLN A 490 -27.96 4.18 31.22
N GLU A 491 -27.05 3.19 31.28
CA GLU A 491 -26.96 2.09 30.31
C GLU A 491 -26.68 2.52 28.85
N ARG A 492 -25.99 3.65 28.68
CA ARG A 492 -25.56 4.14 27.35
C ARG A 492 -24.11 4.54 27.34
N PHE A 493 -23.37 4.11 26.32
CA PHE A 493 -22.01 4.59 26.06
C PHE A 493 -22.09 6.04 25.56
N THR A 494 -21.35 6.94 26.19
CA THR A 494 -21.27 8.33 25.73
C THR A 494 -20.34 8.45 24.53
N ILE A 495 -20.79 9.12 23.47
CA ILE A 495 -20.04 9.27 22.22
C ILE A 495 -19.52 10.71 22.16
N ALA A 496 -18.19 10.87 22.17
CA ALA A 496 -17.53 12.17 22.20
C ALA A 496 -17.52 12.81 20.80
N GLY A 497 -18.18 13.96 20.68
CA GLY A 497 -18.29 14.69 19.42
C GLY A 497 -19.61 15.41 19.26
N TRP A 498 -19.76 16.08 18.12
CA TRP A 498 -20.90 16.91 17.78
C TRP A 498 -21.42 16.57 16.39
N ARG A 499 -22.74 16.67 16.19
CA ARG A 499 -23.40 16.38 14.92
C ARG A 499 -23.81 17.68 14.23
N ALA A 500 -23.27 17.88 13.03
CA ALA A 500 -23.52 18.98 12.11
C ALA A 500 -24.41 18.49 10.95
N GLY A 501 -25.71 18.34 11.19
CA GLY A 501 -26.63 17.77 10.18
C GLY A 501 -26.42 16.26 9.99
N ASN A 502 -26.03 15.85 8.78
CA ASN A 502 -25.63 14.47 8.44
C ASN A 502 -24.12 14.22 8.57
N VAL A 503 -23.35 15.22 9.02
CA VAL A 503 -21.93 15.05 9.33
C VAL A 503 -21.72 14.97 10.84
N PHE A 504 -20.89 14.04 11.29
CA PHE A 504 -20.49 13.91 12.69
C PHE A 504 -19.01 14.26 12.85
N VAL A 505 -18.70 15.25 13.70
CA VAL A 505 -17.33 15.60 14.09
C VAL A 505 -17.03 14.91 15.42
N GLY A 506 -16.26 13.83 15.35
CA GLY A 506 -15.97 12.95 16.48
C GLY A 506 -14.57 13.16 17.05
N ILE A 507 -14.44 12.94 18.36
CA ILE A 507 -13.13 12.86 19.03
C ILE A 507 -12.78 11.37 19.13
N GLN A 508 -11.68 10.95 18.49
CA GLN A 508 -11.29 9.54 18.47
C GLN A 508 -11.08 9.04 19.92
N PRO A 509 -11.73 7.94 20.33
CA PRO A 509 -11.54 7.42 21.68
C PRO A 509 -10.10 6.95 21.91
N SER A 510 -9.70 6.88 23.18
CA SER A 510 -8.40 6.33 23.53
C SER A 510 -8.38 4.81 23.53
N ARG A 511 -7.23 4.25 23.14
CA ARG A 511 -6.93 2.82 23.22
C ARG A 511 -6.56 2.33 24.63
N SER A 512 -6.35 3.23 25.60
CA SER A 512 -5.98 2.87 26.97
C SER A 512 -6.81 3.65 28.01
N ARG A 513 -6.99 3.07 29.20
CA ARG A 513 -7.62 3.74 30.36
C ARG A 513 -6.62 4.15 31.46
N GLY A 514 -5.35 3.75 31.33
CA GLY A 514 -4.31 3.97 32.35
C GLY A 514 -3.71 5.37 32.30
N GLU A 515 -2.87 5.71 33.30
CA GLU A 515 -2.08 6.94 33.26
C GLU A 515 -1.23 6.97 31.97
N ASN A 516 -1.33 8.08 31.25
CA ASN A 516 -0.84 8.29 29.88
C ASN A 516 0.68 8.03 29.73
N ASP A 517 1.09 6.77 29.59
CA ASP A 517 2.42 6.44 29.08
C ASP A 517 2.38 6.36 27.55
N TYR A 518 3.31 7.07 26.90
CA TYR A 518 3.56 7.01 25.46
C TYR A 518 3.81 5.58 24.97
N ALA A 519 4.38 4.72 25.83
CA ALA A 519 4.56 3.31 25.52
C ALA A 519 3.25 2.57 25.19
N SER A 520 2.12 2.93 25.83
CA SER A 520 0.83 2.27 25.60
C SER A 520 0.25 2.48 24.20
N TYR A 521 0.76 3.49 23.46
CA TYR A 521 0.30 3.81 22.11
C TYR A 521 1.00 3.00 21.03
N HIS A 522 2.17 2.47 21.35
CA HIS A 522 2.94 1.55 20.51
C HIS A 522 2.85 0.09 20.99
N ASP A 523 2.06 -0.18 22.03
CA ASP A 523 1.81 -1.54 22.51
C ASP A 523 0.99 -2.33 21.48
N ALA A 524 1.63 -3.32 20.86
CA ALA A 524 1.01 -4.14 19.82
C ALA A 524 -0.02 -5.16 20.36
N GLU A 525 -0.10 -5.37 21.68
CA GLU A 525 -1.00 -6.35 22.31
C GLU A 525 -2.16 -5.69 23.06
N LEU A 526 -2.10 -4.38 23.31
CA LEU A 526 -3.14 -3.65 24.03
C LEU A 526 -4.46 -3.57 23.24
N VAL A 527 -5.41 -4.42 23.62
CA VAL A 527 -6.78 -4.43 23.09
C VAL A 527 -7.55 -3.16 23.48
N PRO A 528 -8.36 -2.57 22.57
CA PRO A 528 -9.09 -1.33 22.86
C PRO A 528 -10.15 -1.53 23.95
N PRO A 529 -10.62 -0.51 24.69
CA PRO A 529 -11.74 -0.64 25.63
C PRO A 529 -13.11 -0.81 24.97
N HIS A 530 -14.13 -1.25 25.72
CA HIS A 530 -15.52 -1.36 25.20
C HIS A 530 -16.03 -0.03 24.61
N ALA A 531 -15.80 1.10 25.29
CA ALA A 531 -16.14 2.44 24.80
C ALA A 531 -15.56 2.77 23.41
N TYR A 532 -14.36 2.27 23.10
CA TYR A 532 -13.74 2.46 21.79
C TYR A 532 -14.54 1.73 20.70
N LEU A 533 -14.90 0.47 20.94
CA LEU A 533 -15.75 -0.28 20.00
C LEU A 533 -17.15 0.33 19.90
N ALA A 534 -17.73 0.76 21.02
CA ALA A 534 -19.04 1.40 21.05
C ALA A 534 -19.08 2.65 20.18
N PHE A 535 -17.99 3.44 20.13
CA PHE A 535 -17.86 4.58 19.25
C PHE A 535 -18.00 4.22 17.78
N TYR A 536 -17.21 3.27 17.29
CA TYR A 536 -17.24 2.89 15.87
C TYR A 536 -18.47 2.03 15.50
N PHE A 537 -18.98 1.21 16.42
CA PHE A 537 -20.25 0.50 16.21
C PHE A 537 -21.41 1.47 16.15
N TRP A 538 -21.43 2.52 16.97
CA TRP A 538 -22.41 3.58 16.84
C TRP A 538 -22.31 4.26 15.47
N LEU A 539 -21.11 4.60 14.99
CA LEU A 539 -20.91 5.19 13.67
C LEU A 539 -21.48 4.31 12.55
N ARG A 540 -21.21 3.01 12.61
CA ARG A 540 -21.58 2.04 11.58
C ARG A 540 -23.04 1.63 11.61
N ASP A 541 -23.54 1.30 12.80
CA ASP A 541 -24.77 0.54 12.97
C ASP A 541 -25.94 1.43 13.41
N ALA A 542 -25.68 2.54 14.12
CA ALA A 542 -26.71 3.45 14.62
C ALA A 542 -26.78 4.77 13.84
N PHE A 543 -25.64 5.47 13.70
CA PHE A 543 -25.56 6.67 12.86
C PHE A 543 -25.56 6.30 11.38
N GLY A 544 -24.99 5.14 11.02
CA GLY A 544 -25.06 4.60 9.66
C GLY A 544 -24.28 5.43 8.65
N ILE A 545 -23.00 5.69 8.92
CA ILE A 545 -22.14 6.47 8.02
C ILE A 545 -21.86 5.74 6.70
N ASP A 546 -21.79 6.51 5.62
CA ASP A 546 -21.40 6.05 4.29
C ASP A 546 -19.88 6.12 4.09
N ALA A 547 -19.19 7.02 4.79
CA ALA A 547 -17.74 7.12 4.79
C ALA A 547 -17.20 7.74 6.09
N VAL A 548 -15.94 7.42 6.40
CA VAL A 548 -15.18 8.05 7.49
C VAL A 548 -13.98 8.80 6.94
N ILE A 549 -13.72 9.97 7.53
CA ILE A 549 -12.55 10.80 7.30
C ILE A 549 -11.79 10.86 8.63
N HIS A 550 -10.61 10.28 8.73
CA HIS A 550 -9.69 10.59 9.84
C HIS A 550 -8.85 11.78 9.43
N LEU A 551 -8.79 12.82 10.25
CA LEU A 551 -8.11 14.07 9.89
C LEU A 551 -6.83 14.25 10.69
N GLY A 552 -5.69 14.19 9.99
CA GLY A 552 -4.36 14.41 10.55
C GLY A 552 -3.65 13.14 11.03
N LYS A 553 -2.32 13.17 10.89
CA LYS A 553 -1.41 12.14 11.41
C LYS A 553 -1.28 12.26 12.93
N HIS A 554 -1.45 11.20 13.73
CA HIS A 554 -1.99 9.88 13.39
C HIS A 554 -3.17 9.55 14.32
N GLY A 555 -4.11 8.80 13.77
CA GLY A 555 -5.13 8.11 14.53
C GLY A 555 -4.52 6.91 15.24
N ASN A 556 -5.32 6.23 16.02
CA ASN A 556 -4.89 5.05 16.77
C ASN A 556 -5.55 3.74 16.29
N LEU A 557 -6.38 3.78 15.24
CA LEU A 557 -7.18 2.64 14.78
C LEU A 557 -6.34 1.62 14.01
N GLU A 558 -5.51 2.09 13.09
CA GLU A 558 -4.61 1.29 12.26
C GLU A 558 -3.47 0.64 13.07
N TRP A 559 -3.29 1.10 14.32
CA TRP A 559 -2.31 0.61 15.28
C TRP A 559 -2.87 -0.37 16.31
N LEU A 560 -4.18 -0.66 16.27
CA LEU A 560 -4.77 -1.67 17.14
C LEU A 560 -4.16 -3.07 16.88
N PRO A 561 -4.22 -3.99 17.85
CA PRO A 561 -3.61 -5.32 17.71
C PRO A 561 -4.15 -6.13 16.52
N GLY A 562 -3.31 -7.03 16.00
CA GLY A 562 -3.67 -7.92 14.89
C GLY A 562 -2.59 -8.00 13.85
N LYS A 563 -2.92 -8.59 12.70
CA LYS A 563 -1.94 -8.84 11.63
C LYS A 563 -1.36 -7.53 11.07
N SER A 564 -0.10 -7.57 10.63
CA SER A 564 0.56 -6.42 9.99
C SER A 564 -0.10 -6.02 8.68
N VAL A 565 -0.62 -6.99 7.91
CA VAL A 565 -1.32 -6.77 6.65
C VAL A 565 -2.28 -7.92 6.33
N ALA A 566 -3.19 -7.72 5.37
CA ALA A 566 -4.19 -8.70 4.94
C ALA A 566 -4.95 -9.26 6.16
N LEU A 567 -5.63 -8.35 6.87
CA LEU A 567 -6.24 -8.61 8.16
C LEU A 567 -7.26 -9.75 8.12
N SER A 568 -7.37 -10.48 9.23
CA SER A 568 -8.43 -11.45 9.49
C SER A 568 -9.60 -10.82 10.27
N ASP A 569 -10.68 -11.58 10.42
CA ASP A 569 -11.86 -11.24 11.23
C ASP A 569 -11.59 -11.15 12.73
N ALA A 570 -10.39 -11.53 13.17
CA ALA A 570 -9.92 -11.38 14.55
C ALA A 570 -9.03 -10.15 14.75
N CYS A 571 -8.71 -9.40 13.70
CA CYS A 571 -7.88 -8.20 13.80
C CYS A 571 -8.70 -7.00 14.28
N TRP A 572 -8.22 -6.29 15.30
CA TRP A 572 -8.96 -5.19 15.92
C TRP A 572 -9.27 -4.02 14.97
N PRO A 573 -8.37 -3.60 14.05
CA PRO A 573 -8.74 -2.58 13.06
C PRO A 573 -9.91 -3.01 12.16
N ASP A 574 -9.90 -4.28 11.73
CA ASP A 574 -10.93 -4.89 10.87
C ASP A 574 -12.29 -4.95 11.57
N LEU A 575 -12.28 -5.42 12.82
CA LEU A 575 -13.47 -5.54 13.66
C LEU A 575 -14.09 -4.18 13.96
N THR A 576 -13.25 -3.18 14.22
CA THR A 576 -13.68 -1.87 14.68
C THR A 576 -14.23 -1.04 13.53
N LEU A 577 -13.43 -0.83 12.47
CA LEU A 577 -13.85 -0.01 11.33
C LEU A 577 -14.80 -0.76 10.39
N GLY A 578 -14.56 -2.06 10.18
CA GLY A 578 -15.32 -2.85 9.21
C GLY A 578 -15.10 -2.40 7.76
N PRO A 579 -15.96 -2.85 6.84
CA PRO A 579 -15.85 -2.59 5.40
C PRO A 579 -16.41 -1.21 5.02
N LEU A 580 -15.85 -0.15 5.60
CA LEU A 580 -16.23 1.24 5.30
C LEU A 580 -15.21 1.92 4.36
N PRO A 581 -15.68 2.74 3.40
CA PRO A 581 -14.83 3.73 2.73
C PRO A 581 -14.16 4.63 3.75
N HIS A 582 -12.82 4.66 3.71
CA HIS A 582 -11.99 5.38 4.65
C HIS A 582 -11.09 6.33 3.89
N LEU A 583 -11.31 7.63 4.08
CA LEU A 583 -10.50 8.70 3.52
C LEU A 583 -9.61 9.26 4.63
N TYR A 584 -8.35 9.57 4.30
CA TYR A 584 -7.41 10.01 5.31
C TYR A 584 -6.47 11.10 4.77
N PRO A 585 -6.76 12.38 5.03
CA PRO A 585 -5.79 13.45 4.84
C PRO A 585 -4.53 13.23 5.68
N PHE A 586 -3.39 13.10 5.02
CA PHE A 586 -2.13 12.69 5.65
C PHE A 586 -0.95 13.53 5.14
N ILE A 587 0.06 13.75 5.97
CA ILE A 587 1.22 14.58 5.59
C ILE A 587 2.11 13.84 4.57
N VAL A 588 2.49 14.52 3.49
CA VAL A 588 3.22 13.91 2.36
C VAL A 588 4.59 13.33 2.74
N ASN A 589 5.26 13.91 3.73
CA ASN A 589 6.61 13.50 4.14
C ASN A 589 6.64 12.36 5.18
N ASP A 590 5.49 11.71 5.43
CA ASP A 590 5.41 10.54 6.30
C ASP A 590 4.75 9.32 5.62
N PRO A 591 5.37 8.77 4.58
CA PRO A 591 4.81 7.65 3.82
C PRO A 591 4.73 6.36 4.64
N GLY A 592 5.55 6.22 5.69
CA GLY A 592 5.61 5.01 6.53
C GLY A 592 4.30 4.76 7.29
N GLU A 593 3.83 5.75 8.06
CA GLU A 593 2.57 5.62 8.80
C GLU A 593 1.36 5.68 7.87
N GLY A 594 1.41 6.49 6.80
CA GLY A 594 0.37 6.50 5.76
C GLY A 594 0.16 5.11 5.14
N SER A 595 1.25 4.37 4.88
CA SER A 595 1.18 2.99 4.39
C SER A 595 0.52 2.03 5.39
N GLN A 596 0.72 2.24 6.69
CA GLN A 596 0.06 1.45 7.73
C GLN A 596 -1.47 1.61 7.67
N ALA A 597 -1.95 2.84 7.53
CA ALA A 597 -3.38 3.12 7.38
C ALA A 597 -3.96 2.50 6.10
N LYS A 598 -3.25 2.57 4.96
CA LYS A 598 -3.64 1.89 3.71
C LYS A 598 -3.82 0.39 3.91
N ARG A 599 -2.85 -0.25 4.58
CA ARG A 599 -2.73 -1.71 4.69
C ARG A 599 -3.57 -2.33 5.81
N ARG A 600 -3.88 -1.58 6.87
CA ARG A 600 -4.61 -2.07 8.06
C ARG A 600 -5.99 -1.45 8.25
N ALA A 601 -6.33 -0.40 7.51
CA ALA A 601 -7.63 0.26 7.62
C ALA A 601 -8.23 0.64 6.25
N GLN A 602 -7.76 0.03 5.15
CA GLN A 602 -8.20 0.30 3.77
C GLN A 602 -8.30 1.79 3.43
N ALA A 603 -7.39 2.59 4.01
CA ALA A 603 -7.43 4.04 3.87
C ALA A 603 -7.02 4.47 2.46
N VAL A 604 -7.76 5.44 1.91
CA VAL A 604 -7.32 6.26 0.79
C VAL A 604 -6.62 7.48 1.36
N ILE A 605 -5.30 7.50 1.22
CA ILE A 605 -4.50 8.66 1.63
C ILE A 605 -4.72 9.78 0.62
N VAL A 606 -5.14 10.94 1.12
CA VAL A 606 -5.17 12.19 0.37
C VAL A 606 -4.05 13.04 0.96
N ASP A 607 -2.91 13.10 0.30
CA ASP A 607 -1.76 13.77 0.88
C ASP A 607 -1.96 15.29 0.94
N HIS A 608 -1.28 15.91 1.89
CA HIS A 608 -1.23 17.34 2.04
C HIS A 608 0.19 17.82 2.26
N LEU A 609 0.42 19.10 1.95
CA LEU A 609 1.72 19.73 2.08
C LEU A 609 2.20 19.72 3.53
N MET A 610 3.52 19.72 3.73
CA MET A 610 4.11 20.03 5.02
C MET A 610 3.74 21.47 5.46
N PRO A 611 3.88 21.80 6.76
CA PRO A 611 3.87 23.20 7.19
C PRO A 611 4.78 24.08 6.35
N PRO A 612 4.44 25.37 6.16
CA PRO A 612 5.36 26.32 5.57
C PRO A 612 6.73 26.26 6.23
N LEU A 613 7.79 26.35 5.44
CA LEU A 613 9.17 26.34 5.91
C LEU A 613 9.76 27.75 5.88
N THR A 614 10.58 28.05 6.88
CA THR A 614 11.40 29.26 6.96
C THR A 614 12.77 28.92 7.55
N ARG A 615 13.72 29.83 7.36
CA ARG A 615 14.95 29.87 8.16
C ARG A 615 14.63 30.24 9.61
N ALA A 616 15.35 29.65 10.55
CA ALA A 616 15.16 29.91 11.97
C ALA A 616 15.52 31.35 12.37
N GLU A 617 16.54 31.92 11.72
CA GLU A 617 17.17 33.19 12.08
C GLU A 617 17.72 33.21 13.53
N ASN A 618 18.59 34.19 13.82
CA ASN A 618 19.03 34.43 15.20
C ASN A 618 18.09 35.43 15.89
N TYR A 619 17.78 35.19 17.17
CA TYR A 619 16.92 36.05 17.97
C TYR A 619 17.43 36.22 19.41
N GLY A 620 17.02 37.30 20.06
CA GLY A 620 17.36 37.57 21.46
C GLY A 620 18.88 37.63 21.70
N PRO A 621 19.42 36.98 22.75
CA PRO A 621 20.85 37.02 23.06
C PRO A 621 21.76 36.52 21.93
N LEU A 622 21.28 35.62 21.07
CA LEU A 622 22.07 35.10 19.94
C LEU A 622 22.23 36.13 18.83
N GLN A 623 21.22 36.98 18.60
CA GLN A 623 21.30 38.10 17.66
C GLN A 623 22.24 39.20 18.18
N ASP A 624 22.19 39.48 19.50
CA ASP A 624 23.15 40.40 20.12
C ASP A 624 24.58 39.85 20.08
N LEU A 625 24.74 38.54 20.22
CA LEU A 625 26.03 37.86 20.11
C LEU A 625 26.57 37.94 18.68
N GLU A 626 25.76 37.66 17.66
CA GLU A 626 26.11 37.83 16.23
C GLU A 626 26.59 39.26 15.95
N ARG A 627 25.81 40.26 16.36
CA ARG A 627 26.17 41.68 16.21
C ARG A 627 27.49 42.03 16.90
N GLN A 628 27.75 41.50 18.10
CA GLN A 628 29.01 41.74 18.82
C GLN A 628 30.20 41.06 18.12
N VAL A 629 30.01 39.86 17.60
CA VAL A 629 31.02 39.12 16.84
C VAL A 629 31.38 39.88 15.55
N ASP A 630 30.39 40.38 14.82
CA ASP A 630 30.61 41.21 13.62
C ASP A 630 31.40 42.48 13.94
N GLU A 631 30.97 43.23 14.96
CA GLU A 631 31.65 44.45 15.40
C GLU A 631 33.08 44.15 15.87
N TYR A 632 33.32 42.99 16.49
CA TYR A 632 34.65 42.57 16.93
C TYR A 632 35.60 42.41 15.75
N TYR A 633 35.16 41.75 14.67
CA TYR A 633 35.98 41.56 13.48
C TYR A 633 36.23 42.87 12.72
N GLU A 634 35.26 43.78 12.67
CA GLU A 634 35.48 45.14 12.14
C GLU A 634 36.53 45.89 12.98
N ALA A 635 36.36 45.88 14.31
CA ALA A 635 37.25 46.57 15.23
C ALA A 635 38.69 46.05 15.20
N LEU A 636 38.93 44.77 14.86
CA LEU A 636 40.29 44.23 14.68
C LEU A 636 41.10 45.01 13.63
N MET A 637 40.43 45.60 12.64
CA MET A 637 41.09 46.33 11.54
C MET A 637 41.25 47.83 11.81
N VAL A 638 40.43 48.42 12.68
CA VAL A 638 40.35 49.89 12.84
C VAL A 638 40.48 50.40 14.28
N ASP A 639 40.21 49.58 15.30
CA ASP A 639 40.30 49.96 16.72
C ASP A 639 40.59 48.76 17.64
N ALA A 640 41.88 48.52 17.89
CA ALA A 640 42.36 47.45 18.76
C ALA A 640 41.88 47.55 20.23
N ARG A 641 41.54 48.75 20.73
CA ARG A 641 41.01 48.89 22.10
C ARG A 641 39.56 48.43 22.16
N ARG A 642 38.77 48.76 21.13
CA ARG A 642 37.38 48.30 20.98
C ARG A 642 37.33 46.77 20.79
N ALA A 643 38.18 46.21 19.94
CA ALA A 643 38.26 44.76 19.73
C ALA A 643 38.52 43.99 21.03
N LYS A 644 39.42 44.48 21.89
CA LYS A 644 39.71 43.87 23.20
C LYS A 644 38.51 43.90 24.15
N LEU A 645 37.72 44.98 24.14
CA LEU A 645 36.50 45.11 24.95
C LEU A 645 35.39 44.19 24.43
N LEU A 646 35.20 44.13 23.12
CA LEU A 646 34.21 43.26 22.48
C LEU A 646 34.53 41.79 22.73
N ARG A 647 35.79 41.35 22.55
CA ARG A 647 36.24 39.98 22.88
C ARG A 647 35.83 39.56 24.31
N LYS A 648 36.10 40.42 25.30
CA LYS A 648 35.72 40.14 26.70
C LYS A 648 34.21 40.01 26.88
N THR A 649 33.44 40.84 26.18
CA THR A 649 31.97 40.86 26.27
C THR A 649 31.36 39.63 25.59
N ILE A 650 31.88 39.23 24.43
CA ILE A 650 31.46 38.03 23.69
C ILE A 650 31.72 36.77 24.52
N LEU A 651 32.93 36.62 25.07
CA LEU A 651 33.28 35.47 25.92
C LEU A 651 32.43 35.39 27.19
N ALA A 652 32.09 36.54 27.80
CA ALA A 652 31.18 36.57 28.94
C ALA A 652 29.76 36.12 28.56
N THR A 653 29.26 36.55 27.40
CA THR A 653 27.94 36.18 26.86
C THR A 653 27.87 34.68 26.55
N ILE A 654 28.92 34.11 25.95
CA ILE A 654 29.07 32.66 25.70
C ILE A 654 29.03 31.85 27.01
N ALA A 655 29.67 32.36 28.06
CA ALA A 655 29.69 31.71 29.36
C ALA A 655 28.33 31.81 30.09
N GLU A 656 27.72 33.00 30.09
CA GLU A 656 26.42 33.27 30.72
C GLU A 656 25.30 32.38 30.17
N HIS A 657 25.26 32.20 28.85
CA HIS A 657 24.26 31.37 28.17
C HIS A 657 24.70 29.90 28.00
N ARG A 658 25.86 29.50 28.55
CA ARG A 658 26.41 28.14 28.46
C ARG A 658 26.55 27.59 27.04
N LEU A 659 26.78 28.45 26.04
CA LEU A 659 26.91 28.05 24.63
C LEU A 659 28.14 27.16 24.39
N HIS A 660 29.18 27.26 25.23
CA HIS A 660 30.34 26.38 25.19
C HIS A 660 30.00 24.91 25.47
N ASP A 661 29.00 24.64 26.33
CA ASP A 661 28.51 23.29 26.62
C ASP A 661 27.74 22.73 25.42
N GLU A 662 26.88 23.55 24.79
CA GLU A 662 26.13 23.17 23.58
C GLU A 662 27.07 22.87 22.40
N LEU A 663 28.17 23.62 22.28
CA LEU A 663 29.19 23.46 21.26
C LEU A 663 30.19 22.33 21.56
N SER A 664 30.13 21.70 22.74
CA SER A 664 31.10 20.71 23.20
C SER A 664 32.56 21.20 23.18
N VAL A 665 32.76 22.50 23.41
CA VAL A 665 34.10 23.13 23.44
C VAL A 665 34.52 23.36 24.90
N SER A 666 35.75 22.96 25.23
CA SER A 666 36.31 23.22 26.57
C SER A 666 36.46 24.72 26.82
N PRO A 667 36.32 25.21 28.07
CA PRO A 667 36.58 26.60 28.39
C PRO A 667 37.98 27.03 27.93
N PRO A 668 38.13 28.20 27.29
CA PRO A 668 39.40 28.62 26.69
C PRO A 668 40.47 28.81 27.77
N ARG A 669 41.70 28.33 27.50
CA ARG A 669 42.82 28.39 28.47
C ARG A 669 43.85 29.46 28.09
N ASP A 670 43.90 29.83 26.82
CA ASP A 670 44.75 30.89 26.29
C ASP A 670 44.06 31.69 25.17
N ALA A 671 44.76 32.70 24.64
CA ALA A 671 44.23 33.58 23.60
C ALA A 671 43.97 32.87 22.26
N GLY A 672 44.65 31.75 21.97
CA GLY A 672 44.43 30.94 20.77
C GLY A 672 43.16 30.10 20.90
N ASP A 673 42.91 29.54 22.08
CA ASP A 673 41.64 28.86 22.39
C ASP A 673 40.44 29.82 22.32
N GLU A 674 40.62 31.07 22.75
CA GLU A 674 39.58 32.12 22.63
C GLU A 674 39.24 32.40 21.15
N ASP A 675 40.24 32.52 20.28
CA ASP A 675 40.03 32.77 18.85
C ASP A 675 39.35 31.58 18.13
N ALA A 676 39.72 30.36 18.51
CA ALA A 676 39.06 29.15 18.02
C ALA A 676 37.59 29.08 18.47
N LEU A 677 37.31 29.42 19.73
CA LEU A 677 35.94 29.47 20.25
C LEU A 677 35.09 30.54 19.57
N LEU A 678 35.64 31.75 19.33
CA LEU A 678 34.94 32.82 18.62
C LEU A 678 34.58 32.42 17.19
N THR A 679 35.54 31.85 16.45
CA THR A 679 35.32 31.35 15.09
C THR A 679 34.26 30.24 15.06
N ARG A 680 34.28 29.35 16.05
CA ARG A 680 33.30 28.25 16.16
C ARG A 680 31.90 28.76 16.50
N VAL A 681 31.80 29.76 17.38
CA VAL A 681 30.52 30.40 17.75
C VAL A 681 29.94 31.15 16.56
N ASP A 682 30.75 31.89 15.81
CA ASP A 682 30.35 32.59 14.59
C ASP A 682 29.75 31.61 13.55
N ALA A 683 30.46 30.52 13.29
CA ALA A 683 29.99 29.46 12.39
C ALA A 683 28.70 28.79 12.88
N TRP A 684 28.59 28.51 14.18
CA TRP A 684 27.40 27.92 14.77
C TRP A 684 26.19 28.86 14.75
N LEU A 685 26.40 30.16 14.99
CA LEU A 685 25.36 31.18 14.85
C LEU A 685 24.86 31.25 13.40
N CYS A 686 25.75 31.09 12.42
CA CYS A 686 25.34 30.94 11.02
C CYS A 686 24.53 29.65 10.81
N GLU A 687 25.01 28.49 11.28
CA GLU A 687 24.32 27.19 11.20
C GLU A 687 22.90 27.24 11.75
N LEU A 688 22.74 27.81 12.95
CA LEU A 688 21.45 27.94 13.60
C LEU A 688 20.52 28.87 12.81
N LYS A 689 21.02 30.03 12.37
CA LYS A 689 20.27 31.01 11.56
C LYS A 689 19.74 30.41 10.26
N GLU A 690 20.52 29.55 9.61
CA GLU A 690 20.20 28.92 8.31
C GLU A 690 19.37 27.63 8.40
N ALA A 691 19.17 27.11 9.61
CA ALA A 691 18.39 25.90 9.85
C ALA A 691 16.94 26.08 9.39
N GLN A 692 16.39 25.07 8.70
CA GLN A 692 15.01 25.09 8.24
C GLN A 692 14.07 24.62 9.34
N ILE A 693 13.12 25.49 9.69
CA ILE A 693 12.08 25.24 10.69
C ILE A 693 10.70 25.44 10.07
N ARG A 694 9.66 25.05 10.80
CA ARG A 694 8.27 25.25 10.41
C ARG A 694 7.82 26.66 10.82
N ASP A 695 7.29 27.44 9.89
CA ASP A 695 6.70 28.76 10.11
C ASP A 695 5.19 28.64 10.34
N GLY A 696 4.79 27.87 11.35
CA GLY A 696 3.39 27.60 11.66
C GLY A 696 2.93 26.19 11.25
N LEU A 697 1.67 26.07 10.83
CA LEU A 697 1.00 24.81 10.54
C LEU A 697 0.36 24.85 9.14
N HIS A 698 0.23 23.68 8.51
CA HIS A 698 -0.52 23.57 7.27
C HIS A 698 -2.03 23.59 7.55
N VAL A 699 -2.80 24.23 6.67
CA VAL A 699 -4.26 24.14 6.65
C VAL A 699 -4.66 23.36 5.39
N PHE A 700 -5.39 22.26 5.56
CA PHE A 700 -5.71 21.35 4.45
C PHE A 700 -6.39 22.08 3.27
N GLY A 701 -5.84 21.89 2.07
CA GLY A 701 -6.32 22.56 0.85
C GLY A 701 -5.98 24.05 0.76
N VAL A 702 -4.98 24.53 1.49
CA VAL A 702 -4.45 25.90 1.41
C VAL A 702 -2.95 25.87 1.14
N SER A 703 -2.52 26.41 0.00
CA SER A 703 -1.10 26.63 -0.27
C SER A 703 -0.58 27.84 0.52
N PRO A 704 0.69 27.83 0.97
CA PRO A 704 1.32 29.00 1.58
C PRO A 704 1.20 30.25 0.68
N THR A 705 1.14 31.43 1.29
CA THR A 705 1.11 32.73 0.59
C THR A 705 2.27 33.62 1.00
N ASP A 706 2.54 34.67 0.22
CA ASP A 706 3.48 35.74 0.56
C ASP A 706 4.87 35.19 0.98
N ARG A 707 5.39 35.66 2.12
CA ARG A 707 6.66 35.21 2.68
C ARG A 707 6.72 33.69 2.86
N GLN A 708 5.67 33.08 3.39
CA GLN A 708 5.64 31.63 3.62
C GLN A 708 5.76 30.84 2.31
N ARG A 709 5.14 31.34 1.22
CA ARG A 709 5.31 30.76 -0.11
C ARG A 709 6.76 30.87 -0.59
N ARG A 710 7.32 32.07 -0.54
CA ARG A 710 8.69 32.34 -0.98
C ARG A 710 9.69 31.46 -0.23
N ASP A 711 9.63 31.47 1.10
CA ASP A 711 10.58 30.78 1.96
C ASP A 711 10.46 29.24 1.78
N THR A 712 9.22 28.73 1.62
CA THR A 712 9.00 27.30 1.31
C THR A 712 9.51 26.91 -0.07
N LEU A 713 9.28 27.74 -1.10
CA LEU A 713 9.80 27.49 -2.46
C LEU A 713 11.33 27.48 -2.47
N LEU A 714 11.96 28.40 -1.74
CA LEU A 714 13.41 28.44 -1.60
C LEU A 714 13.91 27.16 -0.91
N ALA A 715 13.26 26.74 0.17
CA ALA A 715 13.63 25.51 0.88
C ALA A 715 13.54 24.26 -0.02
N LEU A 716 12.51 24.17 -0.86
CA LEU A 716 12.33 23.08 -1.83
C LEU A 716 13.36 23.12 -2.96
N ALA A 717 13.62 24.31 -3.51
CA ALA A 717 14.56 24.51 -4.60
C ALA A 717 16.03 24.53 -4.13
N ARG A 718 16.30 24.52 -2.82
CA ARG A 718 17.65 24.59 -2.26
C ARG A 718 18.52 23.41 -2.69
N PHE A 719 17.95 22.21 -2.80
CA PHE A 719 18.68 21.00 -3.14
C PHE A 719 18.51 20.61 -4.61
N PRO A 720 19.56 20.10 -5.28
CA PRO A 720 19.42 19.54 -6.61
C PRO A 720 18.54 18.28 -6.60
N VAL A 721 17.86 18.02 -7.72
CA VAL A 721 17.08 16.80 -7.96
C VAL A 721 17.75 15.94 -9.03
N GLY A 722 17.60 14.62 -8.97
CA GLY A 722 18.17 13.72 -9.98
C GLY A 722 19.70 13.88 -10.14
N ASP A 723 20.14 14.25 -11.35
CA ASP A 723 21.55 14.48 -11.68
C ASP A 723 22.06 15.90 -11.38
N GLY A 724 21.18 16.79 -10.89
CA GLY A 724 21.56 18.13 -10.43
C GLY A 724 21.99 19.11 -11.51
N LYS A 725 21.67 18.86 -12.77
CA LYS A 725 22.09 19.68 -13.93
C LYS A 725 20.93 20.45 -14.55
N GLY A 726 21.22 21.62 -15.13
CA GLY A 726 20.23 22.46 -15.79
C GLY A 726 19.07 22.82 -14.87
N GLU A 727 17.83 22.56 -15.29
CA GLU A 727 16.61 22.78 -14.50
C GLU A 727 16.55 21.99 -13.18
N ARG A 728 17.41 20.97 -13.02
CA ARG A 728 17.46 20.12 -11.84
C ARG A 728 18.51 20.56 -10.81
N ALA A 729 19.26 21.61 -11.09
CA ALA A 729 20.21 22.19 -10.14
C ALA A 729 19.46 22.82 -8.97
N GLY A 730 20.07 22.79 -7.78
CA GLY A 730 19.57 23.56 -6.64
C GLY A 730 19.73 25.06 -6.92
N LEU A 731 18.74 25.88 -6.57
CA LEU A 731 18.67 27.31 -6.91
C LEU A 731 19.92 28.08 -6.46
N ILE A 732 20.36 27.88 -5.21
CA ILE A 732 21.55 28.55 -4.69
C ILE A 732 22.85 28.03 -5.32
N GLY A 733 22.88 26.77 -5.75
CA GLY A 733 24.00 26.20 -6.50
C GLY A 733 24.07 26.74 -7.93
N ALA A 734 22.93 26.87 -8.59
CA ALA A 734 22.82 27.50 -9.91
C ALA A 734 23.28 28.96 -9.86
N LEU A 735 22.80 29.73 -8.86
CA LEU A 735 23.26 31.10 -8.62
C LEU A 735 24.78 31.17 -8.41
N ALA A 736 25.36 30.24 -7.63
CA ALA A 736 26.80 30.21 -7.41
C ALA A 736 27.59 29.94 -8.70
N GLY A 737 27.08 29.04 -9.55
CA GLY A 737 27.64 28.75 -10.88
C GLY A 737 27.56 29.96 -11.82
N ASP A 738 26.39 30.58 -11.93
CA ASP A 738 26.16 31.75 -12.80
C ASP A 738 27.01 32.97 -12.39
N LEU A 739 27.24 33.12 -11.08
CA LEU A 739 28.08 34.17 -10.52
C LEU A 739 29.57 33.83 -10.50
N ALA A 740 29.95 32.67 -11.04
CA ALA A 740 31.31 32.15 -11.10
C ALA A 740 32.03 32.19 -9.74
N LEU A 741 31.36 31.75 -8.67
CA LEU A 741 31.90 31.80 -7.30
C LEU A 741 33.04 30.81 -7.01
N GLY A 742 33.40 29.99 -7.99
CA GLY A 742 34.49 29.02 -7.94
C GLY A 742 33.98 27.59 -8.16
N ASP A 743 34.68 26.82 -9.00
CA ASP A 743 34.28 25.47 -9.40
C ASP A 743 34.21 24.47 -8.23
N ASP A 744 34.96 24.75 -7.15
CA ASP A 744 35.02 23.93 -5.94
C ASP A 744 34.07 24.41 -4.82
N PHE A 745 33.32 25.51 -5.02
CA PHE A 745 32.41 26.04 -4.01
C PHE A 745 31.00 25.45 -4.14
N ASP A 746 30.67 24.52 -3.26
CA ASP A 746 29.30 24.03 -3.07
C ASP A 746 28.66 24.76 -1.86
N PRO A 747 27.63 25.61 -2.05
CA PRO A 747 26.99 26.33 -0.94
C PRO A 747 26.23 25.40 0.03
N LEU A 748 25.97 24.14 -0.34
CA LEU A 748 25.34 23.15 0.53
C LEU A 748 26.35 22.40 1.39
N ALA A 749 27.56 22.16 0.88
CA ALA A 749 28.57 21.30 1.50
C ALA A 749 29.80 22.03 2.05
N ALA A 750 29.94 23.34 1.78
CA ALA A 750 31.07 24.13 2.27
C ALA A 750 31.19 24.09 3.81
N ASP A 751 32.42 24.18 4.31
CA ASP A 751 32.67 24.51 5.72
C ASP A 751 32.39 26.00 5.93
N TRP A 752 31.36 26.33 6.71
CA TRP A 752 30.88 27.71 6.81
C TRP A 752 31.86 28.63 7.53
N ALA A 753 32.76 28.06 8.34
CA ALA A 753 33.85 28.77 9.02
C ALA A 753 35.05 29.04 8.10
N ALA A 754 35.13 28.38 6.94
CA ALA A 754 36.27 28.51 6.04
C ALA A 754 36.37 29.95 5.49
N PRO A 755 37.56 30.60 5.56
CA PRO A 755 37.74 31.95 5.03
C PRO A 755 37.37 32.05 3.55
N TRP A 756 36.61 33.09 3.20
CA TRP A 756 36.18 33.33 1.81
C TRP A 756 37.28 34.01 1.01
N THR A 757 37.88 33.24 0.10
CA THR A 757 38.91 33.69 -0.84
C THR A 757 38.38 33.84 -2.27
N GLY A 758 37.13 33.46 -2.52
CA GLY A 758 36.47 33.53 -3.83
C GLY A 758 36.07 34.95 -4.26
N PRO A 759 35.51 35.10 -5.47
CA PRO A 759 35.07 36.39 -5.98
C PRO A 759 33.91 36.95 -5.16
N ARG A 760 33.75 38.28 -5.22
CA ARG A 760 32.69 39.01 -4.51
C ARG A 760 31.86 39.84 -5.50
N PRO A 761 30.93 39.25 -6.25
CA PRO A 761 30.13 39.95 -7.26
C PRO A 761 29.34 41.12 -6.67
N ALA A 762 29.22 42.21 -7.43
CA ALA A 762 28.54 43.43 -6.99
C ALA A 762 27.06 43.19 -6.60
N VAL A 763 26.39 42.27 -7.30
CA VAL A 763 25.00 41.90 -7.00
C VAL A 763 24.84 41.28 -5.61
N LEU A 764 25.83 40.51 -5.13
CA LEU A 764 25.82 39.92 -3.79
C LEU A 764 26.26 40.94 -2.72
N GLN A 765 27.20 41.82 -3.05
CA GLN A 765 27.62 42.91 -2.15
C GLN A 765 26.48 43.91 -1.88
N ALA A 766 25.62 44.16 -2.87
CA ALA A 766 24.50 45.09 -2.72
C ALA A 766 23.38 44.57 -1.79
N LEU A 767 23.32 43.26 -1.52
CA LEU A 767 22.27 42.63 -0.71
C LEU A 767 22.53 42.68 0.79
N ASP A 768 23.81 42.79 1.19
CA ASP A 768 24.21 42.82 2.60
C ASP A 768 25.53 43.57 2.78
N ALA A 769 25.48 44.61 3.61
CA ALA A 769 26.60 45.48 3.95
C ALA A 769 27.48 44.93 5.10
N SER A 770 27.08 43.82 5.72
CA SER A 770 27.87 43.11 6.75
C SER A 770 29.25 42.69 6.22
N PRO A 771 30.22 42.40 7.11
CA PRO A 771 31.50 41.80 6.70
C PRO A 771 31.31 40.51 5.87
N TRP A 772 32.10 40.34 4.80
CA TRP A 772 32.11 39.13 3.97
C TRP A 772 33.44 38.36 4.14
N ARG A 773 33.48 37.57 5.22
CA ARG A 773 34.67 36.93 5.79
C ARG A 773 34.80 35.46 5.41
N HIS A 774 33.72 34.69 5.49
CA HIS A 774 33.75 33.22 5.38
C HIS A 774 32.71 32.69 4.39
N ALA A 775 32.77 31.38 4.10
CA ALA A 775 31.88 30.72 3.15
C ALA A 775 30.39 30.82 3.57
N GLY A 776 30.11 30.87 4.88
CA GLY A 776 28.77 31.17 5.41
C GLY A 776 28.21 32.52 4.94
N ASP A 777 29.01 33.58 4.96
CA ASP A 777 28.61 34.92 4.49
C ASP A 777 28.29 34.94 2.98
N THR A 778 29.02 34.13 2.19
CA THR A 778 28.73 33.94 0.76
C THR A 778 27.37 33.28 0.55
N ARG A 779 27.12 32.20 1.29
CA ARG A 779 25.88 31.45 1.24
C ARG A 779 24.68 32.32 1.65
N GLU A 780 24.79 33.09 2.72
CA GLU A 780 23.72 34.00 3.16
C GLU A 780 23.35 35.01 2.05
N ARG A 781 24.35 35.55 1.35
CA ARG A 781 24.10 36.46 0.22
C ARG A 781 23.43 35.76 -0.96
N LEU A 782 23.81 34.52 -1.27
CA LEU A 782 23.12 33.69 -2.29
C LEU A 782 21.66 33.43 -1.91
N GLU A 783 21.39 33.13 -0.64
CA GLU A 783 20.03 32.94 -0.11
C GLU A 783 19.20 34.23 -0.22
N ARG A 784 19.76 35.38 0.14
CA ARG A 784 19.10 36.69 -0.02
C ARG A 784 18.80 37.01 -1.49
N LEU A 785 19.73 36.68 -2.39
CA LEU A 785 19.51 36.86 -3.83
C LEU A 785 18.36 35.97 -4.33
N ALA A 786 18.36 34.70 -3.91
CA ALA A 786 17.29 33.76 -4.24
C ALA A 786 15.93 34.21 -3.71
N GLN A 787 15.86 34.70 -2.46
CA GLN A 787 14.65 35.29 -1.89
C GLN A 787 14.15 36.47 -2.73
N HIS A 788 15.04 37.40 -3.10
CA HIS A 788 14.68 38.56 -3.92
C HIS A 788 14.07 38.16 -5.27
N TRP A 789 14.61 37.12 -5.92
CA TRP A 789 14.07 36.61 -7.18
C TRP A 789 12.72 35.91 -6.99
N LEU A 790 12.58 35.11 -5.95
CA LEU A 790 11.34 34.41 -5.63
C LEU A 790 10.23 35.39 -5.20
N ASP A 791 10.55 36.52 -4.57
CA ASP A 791 9.60 37.60 -4.28
C ASP A 791 8.96 38.13 -5.58
N GLY A 792 9.78 38.35 -6.62
CA GLY A 792 9.30 38.75 -7.94
C GLY A 792 8.37 37.72 -8.60
N LEU A 793 8.71 36.43 -8.49
CA LEU A 793 7.88 35.33 -9.02
C LEU A 793 6.56 35.19 -8.25
N CYS A 794 6.59 35.30 -6.92
CA CYS A 794 5.39 35.22 -6.09
C CYS A 794 4.45 36.40 -6.33
N ALA A 795 4.99 37.62 -6.54
CA ALA A 795 4.20 38.79 -6.88
C ALA A 795 3.52 38.66 -8.25
N ALA A 796 4.22 38.12 -9.26
CA ALA A 796 3.65 37.88 -10.59
C ALA A 796 2.52 36.83 -10.57
N ALA A 797 2.68 35.76 -9.78
CA ALA A 797 1.66 34.71 -9.62
C ALA A 797 0.40 35.17 -8.86
N SER A 798 0.54 36.17 -7.97
CA SER A 798 -0.56 36.70 -7.16
C SER A 798 -1.47 37.67 -7.93
N GLY A 799 -1.04 38.14 -9.12
CA GLY A 799 -1.77 39.09 -9.97
C GLY A 799 -2.72 38.49 -11.00
N ALA A 800 -2.77 37.16 -11.16
CA ALA A 800 -3.63 36.50 -12.16
C ALA A 800 -4.70 35.62 -11.50
N PRO A 801 -5.94 36.11 -11.31
CA PRO A 801 -7.04 35.25 -10.93
C PRO A 801 -7.49 34.44 -12.16
N GLY A 802 -7.07 33.17 -12.22
CA GLY A 802 -7.64 32.16 -13.12
C GLY A 802 -6.98 32.03 -14.49
N ALA A 803 -5.87 31.29 -14.56
CA ALA A 803 -5.49 30.54 -15.75
C ALA A 803 -4.52 29.42 -15.36
N ASP A 804 -5.00 28.17 -15.39
CA ASP A 804 -4.13 27.01 -15.61
C ASP A 804 -3.56 27.15 -17.02
N ALA A 805 -2.37 27.73 -17.11
CA ALA A 805 -1.50 27.63 -18.27
C ALA A 805 -0.07 27.70 -17.73
N GLY A 806 0.67 26.60 -17.83
CA GLY A 806 2.05 26.53 -17.38
C GLY A 806 2.88 27.67 -18.00
N PRO A 807 3.75 28.34 -17.24
CA PRO A 807 4.62 29.34 -17.81
C PRO A 807 5.61 28.64 -18.74
N THR A 808 5.52 28.92 -20.03
CA THR A 808 6.66 28.81 -20.94
C THR A 808 7.81 29.61 -20.33
N PRO A 809 9.03 29.07 -20.24
CA PRO A 809 10.16 29.85 -19.75
C PRO A 809 10.31 31.11 -20.63
N PRO A 810 10.57 32.29 -20.05
CA PRO A 810 10.86 33.48 -20.84
C PRO A 810 12.06 33.17 -21.73
N GLY A 811 11.86 33.40 -23.02
CA GLY A 811 12.73 32.91 -24.09
C GLY A 811 14.16 33.44 -24.11
N ASP A 812 14.87 32.92 -25.11
CA ASP A 812 16.22 33.22 -25.57
C ASP A 812 16.85 34.50 -25.00
N TRP A 813 17.94 34.32 -24.24
CA TRP A 813 18.83 35.41 -23.85
C TRP A 813 20.15 35.33 -24.64
N PRO A 814 20.72 36.49 -25.06
CA PRO A 814 22.01 36.59 -25.75
C PRO A 814 23.22 36.24 -24.87
#